data_AF-A0A7W6JT06-F1
#
_entry.id   AF-A0A7W6JT06-F1
#
_cell.length_a   1.000
_cell.length_b   1.000
_cell.length_c   1.000
_cell.angle_alpha   90.00
_cell.angle_beta   90.00
_cell.angle_gamma   90.00
#
_symmetry.space_group_name_H-M   'P 1'
#
loop_
_entity.id
_entity.type
_entity.pdbx_description
1 polymer ?
#
loop_
_entity_poly.entity_id
_entity_poly.type
_entity_poly.pdbx_seq_one_letter_code
_entity_poly.pdbx_strand_id
1 'polypeptide(L)'
;MTMRMPHARTRLAATTAILAMLAGCASEGGRPRTQLDSLSLGRNTADEPCVASRTWRDAGAKDLFDSAYLITCRNVTASRPLGAMRVVRDTPDALKAVDALFDCGAEADVTIAGAPARARRCTDKTLGIETVRVDVPMGRDRLIANATPSLLGQLEEGVGMLTGRRKLDGDPRRDVKATIDLAALPAGPDTAPVVADSGGEAFDAAASLRQGIQLNHNGRYAEASRLLNDAISRLPQGSDPATRTELLLEAGLADSNVSFNDSAQQRFSQADALIGQSEGERAAYLQRKRDAYVALDQLNRRQFAAALTTLDRLVSVEARADQPLMDVSTIRQLNQSRPGKVSNAVAVPDTRQLSQLVIDAQANWARSVALLALGQDDRATAALDASTRAYRALLGEPIDPTQSLWLGARIERQRGRLAARRKDWPVALASFDRALQYLRRSAVGSLGTGSEPAIAEAQLERAGVLARSGASAAQIRQEYAVAVDALVASNSTGSILPTGLENYLDVLVAEAKAKPRADTYELFFRAVQSGGQPGVARQLNQLQNVVSADPELADLVRSRASLEREITRLRYAIADKAAAPGETIGDLNDQRQRAEGQLLVVNDQLSRNQRFRAVDDTPATVAAIREALRPGEGYLKLYQLSNRVYGIYITQQQTFIYPVVASAKERAELDGLADTVRRSIDGRLVDGQLVPYDAGGAHVLFRLIAGPAREAMLKTGSLVVDPAGPLTMLPIGALVTDYDPKVVHEDPFDFSQTAFLAAKTTISTALSPRSFLVSRGLPQSTARHALLGFGAHIPPVQNASVNRMVDVGFGCTVGYNQLASISRGFAPIDKSELVTAAQALGDPDAPLVTAAAFTDTAIEQRGDLADYQVIHFATHGLQEGQWGCNKSPPALVTSFGDAGSDGLLSFSEIAQLHFNANLVVLSACDTISGVRDQSLARASGQEESGTTLEGLVRAFLAANARSVMATYWQVSAEQESQDLMRTFYGAARTQTIGQALRSAQQSLMRDPKYSHPFYWAPYFIVGDSTKMMLSAGPKAPVVARR
;
A
#
# COMPACT_ATOMS: atom_id res chain seq x y z
N MET A 1 33.99 -21.68 -63.45
CA MET A 1 34.92 -20.92 -64.32
C MET A 1 35.91 -20.21 -63.42
N THR A 2 37.02 -20.89 -63.15
CA THR A 2 38.38 -20.63 -63.70
C THR A 2 39.11 -19.58 -62.86
N MET A 3 39.86 -20.05 -61.85
CA MET A 3 41.31 -20.33 -61.90
C MET A 3 42.11 -19.02 -61.74
N ARG A 4 42.75 -18.82 -60.57
CA ARG A 4 44.13 -19.25 -60.22
C ARG A 4 45.16 -18.53 -61.11
N MET A 5 46.17 -17.88 -60.54
CA MET A 5 47.46 -18.49 -60.15
C MET A 5 48.45 -17.36 -59.71
N PRO A 6 49.67 -17.62 -59.18
CA PRO A 6 49.95 -18.25 -57.89
C PRO A 6 51.24 -17.70 -57.18
N HIS A 7 51.55 -18.26 -56.00
CA HIS A 7 52.87 -18.71 -55.46
C HIS A 7 54.20 -18.00 -55.84
N ALA A 8 55.25 -17.88 -55.00
CA ALA A 8 55.53 -18.35 -53.64
C ALA A 8 56.86 -17.75 -53.10
N ARG A 9 56.87 -17.52 -51.77
CA ARG A 9 57.90 -17.81 -50.74
C ARG A 9 59.41 -17.71 -51.03
N THR A 10 60.09 -16.97 -50.15
CA THR A 10 61.31 -17.35 -49.37
C THR A 10 61.42 -16.39 -48.16
N ARG A 11 61.32 -16.87 -46.90
CA ARG A 11 62.40 -17.20 -45.92
C ARG A 11 63.32 -15.99 -45.60
N LEU A 12 63.72 -15.64 -44.38
CA LEU A 12 63.72 -16.27 -43.05
C LEU A 12 64.14 -15.20 -42.00
N ALA A 13 63.74 -15.39 -40.75
CA ALA A 13 64.50 -15.12 -39.52
C ALA A 13 65.04 -13.70 -39.23
N ALA A 14 64.32 -12.97 -38.37
CA ALA A 14 64.87 -12.28 -37.19
C ALA A 14 63.74 -11.56 -36.47
N THR A 15 63.27 -12.08 -35.32
CA THR A 15 62.66 -11.35 -34.17
C THR A 15 61.85 -12.29 -33.25
N THR A 16 62.43 -13.42 -32.84
CA THR A 16 61.87 -14.32 -31.81
C THR A 16 62.44 -14.03 -30.41
N ALA A 17 62.70 -12.76 -30.09
CA ALA A 17 63.29 -12.36 -28.79
C ALA A 17 62.59 -11.18 -28.09
N ILE A 18 61.53 -10.59 -28.68
CA ILE A 18 60.83 -9.42 -28.07
C ILE A 18 59.44 -9.77 -27.52
N LEU A 19 58.85 -10.92 -27.88
CA LEU A 19 57.53 -11.32 -27.36
C LEU A 19 57.54 -11.99 -25.98
N ALA A 20 58.71 -12.32 -25.41
CA ALA A 20 58.80 -12.98 -24.09
C ALA A 20 59.01 -12.01 -22.92
N MET A 21 59.22 -10.70 -23.15
CA MET A 21 59.39 -9.70 -22.09
C MET A 21 58.16 -8.81 -21.84
N LEU A 22 57.06 -9.00 -22.57
CA LEU A 22 55.78 -8.31 -22.30
C LEU A 22 54.75 -9.19 -21.58
N ALA A 23 55.09 -10.45 -21.27
CA ALA A 23 54.25 -11.35 -20.47
C ALA A 23 54.55 -11.29 -18.96
N GLY A 24 55.43 -10.37 -18.51
CA GLY A 24 55.86 -10.23 -17.12
C GLY A 24 55.26 -9.03 -16.36
N CYS A 25 54.40 -8.23 -16.99
CA CYS A 25 53.71 -7.11 -16.35
C CYS A 25 52.19 -7.23 -16.53
N ALA A 26 51.62 -8.37 -16.13
CA ALA A 26 50.25 -8.35 -15.66
C ALA A 26 50.28 -7.70 -14.27
N SER A 27 50.22 -6.38 -14.24
CA SER A 27 49.84 -5.68 -13.01
C SER A 27 48.53 -6.29 -12.51
N GLU A 28 48.49 -6.62 -11.21
CA GLU A 28 47.24 -6.81 -10.48
C GLU A 28 46.26 -5.73 -10.93
N GLY A 29 45.15 -6.18 -11.54
CA GLY A 29 44.23 -5.33 -12.29
C GLY A 29 43.84 -4.06 -11.52
N GLY A 30 44.35 -2.92 -12.00
CA GLY A 30 43.82 -1.61 -11.65
C GLY A 30 42.35 -1.57 -12.07
N ARG A 31 41.46 -1.53 -11.08
CA ARG A 31 40.00 -1.48 -11.24
C ARG A 31 39.57 -0.24 -12.02
N PRO A 32 38.77 -0.38 -13.08
CA PRO A 32 37.60 0.48 -13.27
C PRO A 32 36.45 -0.20 -12.53
N ARG A 33 36.33 0.05 -11.21
CA ARG A 33 35.08 -0.27 -10.51
C ARG A 33 34.07 0.73 -11.05
N THR A 34 33.18 0.33 -11.95
CA THR A 34 31.88 1.00 -12.05
C THR A 34 31.23 0.85 -10.67
N GLN A 35 31.41 1.85 -9.82
CA GLN A 35 30.87 1.85 -8.46
C GLN A 35 29.37 1.96 -8.60
N LEU A 36 28.65 0.91 -8.21
CA LEU A 36 27.20 0.87 -8.27
C LEU A 36 26.64 1.82 -7.22
N ASP A 37 25.63 2.60 -7.58
CA ASP A 37 24.95 3.52 -6.65
C ASP A 37 23.97 2.80 -5.72
N SER A 38 23.48 1.62 -6.11
CA SER A 38 22.64 0.77 -5.26
C SER A 38 22.83 -0.72 -5.56
N LEU A 39 22.43 -1.59 -4.63
CA LEU A 39 22.45 -3.05 -4.72
C LEU A 39 21.16 -3.62 -4.12
N SER A 40 20.45 -4.52 -4.82
CA SER A 40 19.32 -5.26 -4.23
C SER A 40 19.85 -6.40 -3.34
N LEU A 41 19.33 -6.50 -2.11
CA LEU A 41 19.74 -7.49 -1.11
C LEU A 41 18.67 -8.57 -0.86
N GLY A 42 17.61 -8.62 -1.68
CA GLY A 42 16.48 -9.54 -1.48
C GLY A 42 15.56 -9.15 -0.32
N ARG A 43 14.71 -10.08 0.15
CA ARG A 43 13.74 -9.85 1.24
C ARG A 43 14.24 -10.34 2.59
N ASN A 44 13.96 -9.56 3.63
CA ASN A 44 14.16 -9.99 5.02
C ASN A 44 13.07 -10.99 5.46
N THR A 45 13.17 -11.49 6.69
CA THR A 45 12.20 -12.44 7.27
C THR A 45 10.77 -11.89 7.38
N ALA A 46 10.62 -10.57 7.26
CA ALA A 46 9.37 -9.83 7.31
C ALA A 46 8.77 -9.53 5.92
N ASP A 47 9.29 -10.15 4.84
CA ASP A 47 8.95 -9.91 3.42
C ASP A 47 9.34 -8.54 2.86
N GLU A 48 10.17 -7.78 3.56
CA GLU A 48 10.53 -6.43 3.16
C GLU A 48 11.78 -6.48 2.28
N PRO A 49 11.72 -5.97 1.03
CA PRO A 49 12.90 -5.87 0.19
C PRO A 49 13.90 -4.86 0.76
N CYS A 50 15.17 -5.24 0.76
CA CYS A 50 16.27 -4.41 1.25
C CYS A 50 17.23 -4.02 0.12
N VAL A 51 17.80 -2.83 0.24
CA VAL A 51 18.72 -2.24 -0.74
C VAL A 51 19.92 -1.67 0.01
N ALA A 52 21.12 -1.84 -0.55
CA ALA A 52 22.31 -1.11 -0.13
C ALA A 52 22.51 0.09 -1.05
N SER A 53 22.39 1.30 -0.53
CA SER A 53 22.57 2.56 -1.28
C SER A 53 23.92 3.19 -0.96
N ARG A 54 24.61 3.68 -1.98
CA ARG A 54 25.92 4.30 -1.82
C ARG A 54 25.85 5.62 -1.04
N THR A 55 26.79 5.81 -0.12
CA THR A 55 26.97 7.08 0.61
C THR A 55 28.40 7.60 0.47
N TRP A 56 28.52 8.93 0.55
CA TRP A 56 29.79 9.66 0.47
C TRP A 56 30.14 10.39 1.77
N ARG A 57 29.30 10.23 2.80
CA ARG A 57 29.43 10.92 4.10
C ARG A 57 29.77 9.96 5.25
N ASP A 58 30.14 8.72 4.94
CA ASP A 58 30.42 7.72 5.96
C ASP A 58 31.72 8.03 6.72
N ALA A 59 31.65 8.07 8.05
CA ALA A 59 32.77 8.42 8.91
C ALA A 59 33.93 7.40 8.87
N GLY A 60 33.67 6.16 8.45
CA GLY A 60 34.65 5.08 8.33
C GLY A 60 35.29 4.96 6.94
N ALA A 61 34.81 5.69 5.93
CA ALA A 61 35.31 5.66 4.56
C ALA A 61 35.72 7.08 4.12
N LYS A 62 36.98 7.45 4.39
CA LYS A 62 37.49 8.83 4.21
C LYS A 62 38.37 9.00 2.98
N ASP A 63 38.85 7.92 2.38
CA ASP A 63 39.69 7.97 1.18
C ASP A 63 38.85 8.11 -0.10
N LEU A 64 39.42 8.76 -1.12
CA LEU A 64 38.83 8.88 -2.46
C LEU A 64 38.55 7.52 -3.12
N PHE A 65 39.27 6.47 -2.73
CA PHE A 65 39.12 5.11 -3.25
C PHE A 65 38.25 4.21 -2.37
N ASP A 66 37.85 4.66 -1.18
CA ASP A 66 36.95 3.91 -0.33
C ASP A 66 35.54 3.86 -0.94
N SER A 67 34.73 2.90 -0.53
CA SER A 67 33.32 2.82 -0.95
C SER A 67 32.46 2.39 0.22
N ALA A 68 31.47 3.21 0.56
CA ALA A 68 30.51 2.93 1.62
C ALA A 68 29.09 2.81 1.09
N TYR A 69 28.35 1.87 1.65
CA TYR A 69 26.95 1.61 1.36
C TYR A 69 26.16 1.54 2.66
N LEU A 70 24.96 2.08 2.68
CA LEU A 70 24.00 1.99 3.77
C LEU A 70 22.90 1.02 3.39
N ILE A 71 22.57 0.09 4.28
CA ILE A 71 21.51 -0.90 4.09
C ILE A 71 20.20 -0.32 4.63
N THR A 72 19.19 -0.19 3.77
CA THR A 72 17.82 0.18 4.14
C THR A 72 16.84 -0.88 3.63
N CYS A 73 15.68 -0.98 4.27
CA CYS A 73 14.61 -1.90 3.86
C CYS A 73 13.30 -1.14 3.62
N ARG A 74 12.40 -1.73 2.82
CA ARG A 74 11.08 -1.18 2.49
C ARG A 74 10.12 -1.36 3.67
N ASN A 75 10.37 -0.62 4.74
CA ASN A 75 9.56 -0.58 5.96
C ASN A 75 9.18 0.85 6.34
N VAL A 76 8.49 1.03 7.46
CA VAL A 76 8.09 2.36 7.99
C VAL A 76 9.27 3.22 8.49
N THR A 77 10.51 2.76 8.37
CA THR A 77 11.71 3.56 8.66
C THR A 77 12.59 3.59 7.42
N ALA A 78 11.99 3.77 6.24
CA ALA A 78 12.65 3.56 4.94
C ALA A 78 13.94 4.36 4.73
N SER A 79 14.12 5.52 5.38
CA SER A 79 15.36 6.31 5.29
C SER A 79 16.36 6.05 6.43
N ARG A 80 16.01 5.22 7.42
CA ARG A 80 16.90 4.83 8.52
C ARG A 80 17.80 3.68 8.07
N PRO A 81 19.13 3.84 8.11
CA PRO A 81 20.05 2.73 7.86
C PRO A 81 19.96 1.68 8.98
N LEU A 82 19.88 0.41 8.59
CA LEU A 82 19.87 -0.77 9.47
C LEU A 82 21.20 -1.55 9.40
N GLY A 83 22.14 -1.04 8.62
CA GLY A 83 23.47 -1.60 8.44
C GLY A 83 24.30 -0.76 7.47
N ALA A 84 25.58 -1.11 7.36
CA ALA A 84 26.50 -0.48 6.44
C ALA A 84 27.53 -1.49 5.91
N MET A 85 28.09 -1.20 4.73
CA MET A 85 29.18 -1.97 4.13
C MET A 85 30.25 -1.02 3.63
N ARG A 86 31.49 -1.25 4.04
CA ARG A 86 32.63 -0.37 3.76
C ARG A 86 33.75 -1.17 3.14
N VAL A 87 34.13 -0.82 1.93
CA VAL A 87 35.38 -1.31 1.32
C VAL A 87 36.44 -0.25 1.55
N VAL A 88 37.40 -0.56 2.42
CA VAL A 88 38.50 0.32 2.80
C VAL A 88 39.83 -0.38 2.55
N ARG A 89 40.92 0.39 2.48
CA ARG A 89 42.27 -0.19 2.41
C ARG A 89 42.58 -1.02 3.66
N ASP A 90 43.23 -2.17 3.50
CA ASP A 90 43.61 -3.02 4.64
C ASP A 90 44.89 -2.49 5.31
N THR A 91 44.79 -1.31 5.93
CA THR A 91 45.88 -0.64 6.65
C THR A 91 45.46 -0.32 8.08
N PRO A 92 46.40 -0.29 9.05
CA PRO A 92 46.08 -0.02 10.45
C PRO A 92 45.30 1.30 10.66
N ASP A 93 45.64 2.36 9.93
CA ASP A 93 44.96 3.66 10.07
C ASP A 93 43.53 3.65 9.55
N ALA A 94 43.27 3.00 8.41
CA ALA A 94 41.93 2.86 7.85
C ALA A 94 41.05 1.98 8.75
N LEU A 95 41.60 0.86 9.24
CA LEU A 95 40.89 -0.03 10.16
C LEU A 95 40.58 0.67 11.49
N LYS A 96 41.52 1.44 12.05
CA LYS A 96 41.32 2.19 13.29
C LYS A 96 40.16 3.19 13.20
N ALA A 97 40.01 3.84 12.05
CA ALA A 97 38.90 4.76 11.81
C ALA A 97 37.53 4.04 11.81
N VAL A 98 37.46 2.85 11.21
CA VAL A 98 36.24 2.03 11.21
C VAL A 98 35.98 1.39 12.58
N ASP A 99 37.01 0.87 13.25
CA ASP A 99 36.91 0.24 14.57
C ASP A 99 36.40 1.22 15.64
N ALA A 100 36.75 2.51 15.53
CA ALA A 100 36.26 3.54 16.45
C ALA A 100 34.72 3.68 16.45
N LEU A 101 34.05 3.32 15.35
CA LEU A 101 32.60 3.38 15.20
C LEU A 101 31.86 2.31 16.01
N PHE A 102 32.56 1.29 16.50
CA PHE A 102 31.94 0.15 17.16
C PHE A 102 32.40 -0.02 18.61
N ASP A 103 31.57 -0.67 19.40
CA ASP A 103 31.95 -1.32 20.64
C ASP A 103 31.61 -2.81 20.51
N CYS A 104 32.61 -3.70 20.51
CA CYS A 104 32.47 -5.07 20.03
C CYS A 104 32.85 -6.11 21.07
N GLY A 105 32.14 -7.24 21.05
CA GLY A 105 32.49 -8.44 21.80
C GLY A 105 33.61 -9.25 21.12
N ALA A 106 33.79 -10.49 21.57
CA ALA A 106 34.80 -11.40 21.02
C ALA A 106 34.53 -11.78 19.55
N GLU A 107 35.60 -11.97 18.78
CA GLU A 107 35.54 -12.44 17.41
C GLU A 107 35.26 -13.95 17.34
N ALA A 108 34.53 -14.38 16.32
CA ALA A 108 34.33 -15.77 15.94
C ALA A 108 34.60 -15.95 14.44
N ASP A 109 35.19 -17.09 14.08
CA ASP A 109 35.41 -17.46 12.68
C ASP A 109 34.09 -17.91 12.05
N VAL A 110 33.78 -17.35 10.89
CA VAL A 110 32.59 -17.71 10.09
C VAL A 110 32.97 -17.89 8.62
N THR A 111 32.09 -18.51 7.84
CA THR A 111 32.26 -18.64 6.39
C THR A 111 31.11 -17.93 5.70
N ILE A 112 31.42 -16.97 4.82
CA ILE A 112 30.41 -16.21 4.07
C ILE A 112 30.70 -16.33 2.59
N ALA A 113 29.69 -16.76 1.82
CA ALA A 113 29.81 -17.02 0.38
C ALA A 113 31.05 -17.88 0.02
N GLY A 114 31.37 -18.86 0.87
CA GLY A 114 32.48 -19.79 0.67
C GLY A 114 33.88 -19.24 1.01
N ALA A 115 33.99 -18.09 1.67
CA ALA A 115 35.27 -17.52 2.10
C ALA A 115 35.36 -17.34 3.62
N PRO A 116 36.56 -17.48 4.21
CA PRO A 116 36.77 -17.21 5.63
C PRO A 116 36.55 -15.73 5.93
N ALA A 117 35.79 -15.47 6.98
CA ALA A 117 35.48 -14.15 7.50
C ALA A 117 35.46 -14.20 9.03
N ARG A 118 35.55 -13.04 9.67
CA ARG A 118 35.41 -12.91 11.12
C ARG A 118 34.12 -12.19 11.43
N ALA A 119 33.32 -12.72 12.34
CA ALA A 119 32.08 -12.09 12.80
C ALA A 119 32.13 -11.82 14.30
N ARG A 120 31.42 -10.78 14.73
CA ARG A 120 31.30 -10.38 16.14
C ARG A 120 30.05 -9.53 16.34
N ARG A 121 29.49 -9.60 17.54
CA ARG A 121 28.38 -8.72 17.95
C ARG A 121 28.95 -7.40 18.44
N CYS A 122 28.40 -6.29 17.94
CA CYS A 122 28.86 -4.96 18.26
C CYS A 122 27.69 -3.98 18.43
N THR A 123 27.86 -2.99 19.29
CA THR A 123 27.05 -1.78 19.30
C THR A 123 27.65 -0.80 18.28
N ASP A 124 26.90 -0.49 17.22
CA ASP A 124 27.29 0.53 16.24
C ASP A 124 26.94 1.91 16.79
N LYS A 125 27.95 2.73 17.07
CA LYS A 125 27.79 4.06 17.67
C LYS A 125 27.19 5.07 16.69
N THR A 126 27.37 4.86 15.39
CA THR A 126 26.83 5.73 14.34
C THR A 126 25.35 5.44 14.09
N LEU A 127 24.95 4.16 14.11
CA LEU A 127 23.57 3.75 13.90
C LEU A 127 22.75 3.70 15.20
N GLY A 128 23.40 3.63 16.36
CA GLY A 128 22.75 3.52 17.66
C GLY A 128 21.99 2.20 17.85
N ILE A 129 22.50 1.11 17.28
CA ILE A 129 21.84 -0.21 17.30
C ILE A 129 22.87 -1.34 17.48
N GLU A 130 22.41 -2.47 18.04
CA GLU A 130 23.18 -3.71 18.01
C GLU A 130 23.26 -4.22 16.57
N THR A 131 24.47 -4.57 16.15
CA THR A 131 24.75 -5.11 14.83
C THR A 131 25.67 -6.31 14.93
N VAL A 132 25.58 -7.20 13.95
CA VAL A 132 26.64 -8.18 13.69
C VAL A 132 27.58 -7.58 12.67
N ARG A 133 28.83 -7.38 13.08
CA ARG A 133 29.92 -6.95 12.21
C ARG A 133 30.61 -8.18 11.63
N VAL A 134 30.93 -8.09 10.35
CA VAL A 134 31.63 -9.07 9.53
C VAL A 134 32.83 -8.38 8.87
N ASP A 135 34.01 -8.96 9.04
CA ASP A 135 35.24 -8.53 8.41
C ASP A 135 35.69 -9.57 7.36
N VAL A 136 35.79 -9.16 6.09
CA VAL A 136 36.20 -10.04 4.97
C VAL A 136 37.45 -9.49 4.27
N PRO A 137 38.56 -10.24 4.22
CA PRO A 137 39.76 -9.82 3.51
C PRO A 137 39.57 -9.84 1.98
N MET A 138 40.10 -8.82 1.29
CA MET A 138 40.01 -8.62 -0.16
C MET A 138 41.36 -8.22 -0.79
N GLY A 139 42.43 -8.95 -0.48
CA GLY A 139 43.77 -8.65 -0.99
C GLY A 139 44.34 -7.38 -0.35
N ARG A 140 44.40 -6.27 -1.09
CA ARG A 140 44.87 -4.96 -0.56
C ARG A 140 43.78 -4.17 0.19
N ASP A 141 42.53 -4.63 0.10
CA ASP A 141 41.39 -4.02 0.77
C ASP A 141 40.80 -4.97 1.80
N ARG A 142 39.97 -4.41 2.68
CA ARG A 142 39.08 -5.16 3.57
C ARG A 142 37.65 -4.66 3.39
N LEU A 143 36.71 -5.60 3.30
CA LEU A 143 35.29 -5.29 3.40
C LEU A 143 34.86 -5.46 4.85
N ILE A 144 34.36 -4.38 5.45
CA ILE A 144 33.80 -4.35 6.80
C ILE A 144 32.31 -4.06 6.65
N ALA A 145 31.49 -5.02 7.02
CA ALA A 145 30.05 -4.98 6.85
C ALA A 145 29.37 -5.17 8.20
N ASN A 146 28.32 -4.44 8.51
CA ASN A 146 27.54 -4.60 9.73
C ASN A 146 26.05 -4.40 9.46
N ALA A 147 25.19 -5.15 10.13
CA ALA A 147 23.73 -4.95 10.08
C ALA A 147 23.06 -5.49 11.35
N THR A 148 21.81 -5.08 11.59
CA THR A 148 20.99 -5.66 12.67
C THR A 148 20.89 -7.19 12.52
N PRO A 149 20.74 -7.94 13.62
CA PRO A 149 20.64 -9.41 13.56
C PRO A 149 19.54 -9.92 12.60
N SER A 150 18.42 -9.22 12.51
CA SER A 150 17.32 -9.51 11.58
C SER A 150 17.68 -9.41 10.09
N LEU A 151 18.83 -8.83 9.74
CA LEU A 151 19.30 -8.60 8.37
C LEU A 151 20.59 -9.37 8.04
N LEU A 152 20.96 -10.39 8.82
CA LEU A 152 22.16 -11.20 8.55
C LEU A 152 22.19 -11.79 7.14
N GLY A 153 21.03 -12.25 6.64
CA GLY A 153 20.92 -12.75 5.27
C GLY A 153 21.30 -11.67 4.25
N GLN A 154 20.68 -10.49 4.36
CA GLN A 154 20.93 -9.34 3.47
C GLN A 154 22.38 -8.88 3.53
N LEU A 155 22.98 -8.88 4.73
CA LEU A 155 24.38 -8.55 4.95
C LEU A 155 25.29 -9.50 4.16
N GLU A 156 25.07 -10.82 4.29
CA GLU A 156 25.84 -11.83 3.58
C GLU A 156 25.69 -11.75 2.04
N GLU A 157 24.52 -11.35 1.54
CA GLU A 157 24.30 -11.10 0.11
C GLU A 157 25.13 -9.93 -0.39
N GLY A 158 25.06 -8.80 0.29
CA GLY A 158 25.84 -7.60 -0.06
C GLY A 158 27.34 -7.89 -0.01
N VAL A 159 27.80 -8.62 1.00
CA VAL A 159 29.18 -9.10 1.12
C VAL A 159 29.56 -10.00 -0.06
N GLY A 160 28.71 -10.96 -0.43
CA GLY A 160 28.93 -11.82 -1.58
C GLY A 160 29.05 -11.05 -2.89
N MET A 161 28.21 -10.04 -3.11
CA MET A 161 28.21 -9.21 -4.32
C MET A 161 29.44 -8.28 -4.39
N LEU A 162 29.75 -7.56 -3.30
CA LEU A 162 30.88 -6.61 -3.26
C LEU A 162 32.24 -7.32 -3.34
N THR A 163 32.32 -8.57 -2.88
CA THR A 163 33.52 -9.40 -3.03
C THR A 163 33.61 -10.13 -4.37
N GLY A 164 32.58 -10.02 -5.23
CA GLY A 164 32.53 -10.69 -6.53
C GLY A 164 32.27 -12.20 -6.47
N ARG A 165 31.90 -12.74 -5.30
CA ARG A 165 31.62 -14.17 -5.08
C ARG A 165 30.18 -14.56 -5.40
N ARG A 166 29.27 -13.59 -5.40
CA ARG A 166 27.91 -13.72 -5.92
C ARG A 166 27.74 -12.79 -7.12
N LYS A 167 26.93 -13.20 -8.08
CA LYS A 167 26.52 -12.32 -9.18
C LYS A 167 25.60 -11.23 -8.64
N LEU A 168 25.66 -10.04 -9.25
CA LEU A 168 24.66 -9.02 -9.02
C LEU A 168 23.30 -9.55 -9.45
N ASP A 169 22.31 -9.41 -8.58
CA ASP A 169 20.94 -9.83 -8.81
C ASP A 169 20.02 -8.67 -8.43
N GLY A 170 19.17 -8.27 -9.38
CA GLY A 170 18.25 -7.15 -9.22
C GLY A 170 16.90 -7.56 -8.63
N ASP A 171 16.64 -8.85 -8.35
CA ASP A 171 15.35 -9.29 -7.82
C ASP A 171 15.22 -8.97 -6.31
N PRO A 172 14.38 -8.00 -5.91
CA PRO A 172 14.14 -7.65 -4.52
C PRO A 172 13.26 -8.69 -3.82
N ARG A 173 12.69 -9.64 -4.54
CA ARG A 173 11.82 -10.69 -3.99
C ARG A 173 12.54 -11.98 -3.64
N ARG A 174 13.83 -12.03 -3.93
CA ARG A 174 14.64 -13.20 -3.66
C ARG A 174 14.68 -13.47 -2.17
N ASP A 175 14.33 -14.70 -1.80
CA ASP A 175 14.51 -15.19 -0.43
C ASP A 175 16.00 -15.34 -0.13
N VAL A 176 16.39 -14.81 1.03
CA VAL A 176 17.78 -14.81 1.48
C VAL A 176 17.85 -15.46 2.84
N LYS A 177 18.80 -16.39 2.99
CA LYS A 177 19.04 -17.09 4.25
C LYS A 177 20.43 -16.75 4.76
N ALA A 178 20.50 -16.39 6.04
CA ALA A 178 21.75 -16.25 6.76
C ALA A 178 22.42 -17.62 6.91
N THR A 179 23.74 -17.66 6.79
CA THR A 179 24.58 -18.80 7.15
C THR A 179 25.22 -18.62 8.53
N ILE A 180 25.34 -17.37 8.99
CA ILE A 180 25.77 -17.05 10.35
C ILE A 180 24.69 -17.48 11.35
N ASP A 181 25.05 -18.40 12.25
CA ASP A 181 24.25 -18.71 13.43
C ASP A 181 24.51 -17.64 14.51
N LEU A 182 23.54 -16.73 14.67
CA LEU A 182 23.61 -15.67 15.67
C LEU A 182 23.86 -16.26 17.07
N ALA A 183 23.20 -17.37 17.44
CA ALA A 183 23.30 -17.96 18.77
C ALA A 183 24.70 -18.52 19.08
N ALA A 184 25.47 -18.88 18.03
CA ALA A 184 26.84 -19.35 18.16
C ALA A 184 27.87 -18.21 18.30
N LEU A 185 27.48 -16.95 17.99
CA LEU A 185 28.37 -15.81 18.20
C LEU A 185 28.43 -15.43 19.69
N PRO A 186 29.63 -15.12 20.22
CA PRO A 186 29.77 -14.59 21.58
C PRO A 186 28.86 -13.39 21.82
N ALA A 187 28.35 -13.26 23.04
CA ALA A 187 27.57 -12.10 23.44
C ALA A 187 28.38 -10.80 23.22
N GLY A 188 27.69 -9.75 22.78
CA GLY A 188 28.26 -8.41 22.70
C GLY A 188 28.51 -7.81 24.10
N PRO A 189 29.16 -6.64 24.17
CA PRO A 189 29.32 -5.92 25.44
C PRO A 189 27.94 -5.60 26.06
N ASP A 190 27.83 -5.72 27.40
CA ASP A 190 26.66 -5.33 28.20
C ASP A 190 26.43 -3.81 28.10
N THR A 191 25.89 -3.38 26.97
CA THR A 191 25.46 -2.01 26.73
C THR A 191 23.97 -2.07 26.43
N ALA A 192 23.16 -1.44 27.27
CA ALA A 192 21.75 -1.26 26.97
C ALA A 192 21.64 -0.62 25.57
N PRO A 193 20.69 -1.03 24.73
CA PRO A 193 20.51 -0.43 23.41
C PRO A 193 20.30 1.08 23.57
N VAL A 194 21.35 1.85 23.28
CA VAL A 194 21.27 3.31 23.26
C VAL A 194 20.61 3.66 21.95
N VAL A 195 19.31 4.01 21.99
CA VAL A 195 18.66 4.70 20.87
C VAL A 195 19.34 6.06 20.76
N ALA A 196 20.48 6.11 20.08
CA ALA A 196 21.22 7.34 19.89
C ALA A 196 20.42 8.26 18.96
N ASP A 197 20.49 9.56 19.24
CA ASP A 197 19.91 10.62 18.42
C ASP A 197 20.55 10.60 17.02
N SER A 198 19.97 9.79 16.14
CA SER A 198 20.44 9.57 14.75
C SER A 198 20.34 10.82 13.86
N GLY A 199 19.89 11.96 14.41
CA GLY A 199 19.68 13.22 13.70
C GLY A 199 20.94 13.92 13.19
N GLY A 200 22.15 13.55 13.63
CA GLY A 200 23.37 14.32 13.34
C GLY A 200 24.23 13.83 12.16
N GLU A 201 24.73 12.59 12.21
CA GLU A 201 25.83 12.15 11.33
C GLU A 201 25.49 11.00 10.38
N ALA A 202 24.46 10.17 10.66
CA ALA A 202 24.15 8.98 9.87
C ALA A 202 23.12 9.20 8.73
N PHE A 203 22.33 10.28 8.79
CA PHE A 203 21.29 10.56 7.79
C PHE A 203 21.81 11.30 6.56
N ASP A 204 21.67 10.69 5.39
CA ASP A 204 22.04 11.28 4.09
C ASP A 204 20.79 11.68 3.30
N ALA A 205 20.40 12.96 3.44
CA ALA A 205 19.28 13.55 2.71
C ALA A 205 19.46 13.45 1.18
N ALA A 206 20.70 13.54 0.68
CA ALA A 206 20.97 13.47 -0.75
C ALA A 206 20.82 12.04 -1.29
N ALA A 207 21.22 11.03 -0.51
CA ALA A 207 20.95 9.62 -0.85
C ALA A 207 19.45 9.33 -0.88
N SER A 208 18.71 9.78 0.13
CA SER A 208 17.24 9.61 0.20
C SER A 208 16.54 10.32 -0.98
N LEU A 209 16.98 11.53 -1.33
CA LEU A 209 16.45 12.27 -2.48
C LEU A 209 16.70 11.54 -3.80
N ARG A 210 17.94 11.08 -4.06
CA ARG A 210 18.27 10.32 -5.28
C ARG A 210 17.44 9.04 -5.41
N GLN A 211 17.33 8.28 -4.33
CA GLN A 211 16.54 7.05 -4.31
C GLN A 211 15.04 7.33 -4.49
N GLY A 212 14.51 8.39 -3.87
CA GLY A 212 13.11 8.81 -4.05
C GLY A 212 12.79 9.22 -5.49
N ILE A 213 13.68 9.98 -6.14
CA ILE A 213 13.58 10.34 -7.57
C ILE A 213 13.55 9.08 -8.44
N GLN A 214 14.45 8.14 -8.19
CA GLN A 214 14.51 6.87 -8.93
C GLN A 214 13.22 6.06 -8.75
N LEU A 215 12.69 5.97 -7.53
CA LEU A 215 11.42 5.29 -7.24
C LEU A 215 10.26 5.95 -8.00
N ASN A 216 10.19 7.29 -8.00
CA ASN A 216 9.22 8.06 -8.80
C ASN A 216 9.34 7.73 -10.30
N HIS A 217 10.55 7.70 -10.85
CA HIS A 217 10.77 7.40 -12.26
C HIS A 217 10.43 5.95 -12.65
N ASN A 218 10.62 5.01 -11.73
CA ASN A 218 10.32 3.59 -11.93
C ASN A 218 8.84 3.24 -11.70
N GLY A 219 8.00 4.23 -11.36
CA GLY A 219 6.58 4.02 -11.08
C GLY A 219 6.28 3.43 -9.69
N ARG A 220 7.27 3.44 -8.78
CA ARG A 220 7.12 2.96 -7.39
C ARG A 220 6.74 4.11 -6.46
N TYR A 221 5.62 4.76 -6.77
CA TYR A 221 5.22 6.03 -6.17
C TYR A 221 4.92 5.93 -4.66
N ALA A 222 4.29 4.86 -4.19
CA ALA A 222 4.02 4.66 -2.76
C ALA A 222 5.31 4.56 -1.94
N GLU A 223 6.34 3.93 -2.51
CA GLU A 223 7.64 3.81 -1.86
C GLU A 223 8.44 5.11 -1.93
N ALA A 224 8.35 5.83 -3.06
CA ALA A 224 8.91 7.18 -3.16
C ALA A 224 8.29 8.10 -2.10
N SER A 225 6.96 8.09 -1.97
CA SER A 225 6.22 8.86 -0.98
C SER A 225 6.68 8.53 0.44
N ARG A 226 6.74 7.23 0.79
CA ARG A 226 7.23 6.76 2.09
C ARG A 226 8.65 7.27 2.40
N LEU A 227 9.60 7.01 1.50
CA LEU A 227 11.00 7.36 1.69
C LEU A 227 11.22 8.88 1.79
N LEU A 228 10.60 9.64 0.90
CA LEU A 228 10.79 11.09 0.82
C LEU A 228 10.14 11.80 2.03
N ASN A 229 8.94 11.38 2.44
CA ASN A 229 8.32 11.92 3.65
C ASN A 229 9.09 11.52 4.92
N ASP A 230 9.67 10.31 4.96
CA ASP A 230 10.55 9.90 6.08
C ASP A 230 11.79 10.80 6.14
N ALA A 231 12.43 11.03 5.00
CA ALA A 231 13.58 11.92 4.87
C ALA A 231 13.27 13.37 5.27
N ILE A 232 12.10 13.91 4.90
CA ILE A 232 11.66 15.26 5.34
C ILE A 232 11.54 15.31 6.87
N SER A 233 10.99 14.27 7.49
CA SER A 233 10.78 14.20 8.93
C SER A 233 12.09 14.05 9.74
N ARG A 234 13.15 13.52 9.13
CA ARG A 234 14.47 13.35 9.76
C ARG A 234 15.43 14.51 9.49
N LEU A 235 15.07 15.41 8.58
CA LEU A 235 15.93 16.51 8.17
C LEU A 235 16.14 17.52 9.33
N PRO A 236 17.39 17.74 9.80
CA PRO A 236 17.68 18.62 10.93
C PRO A 236 17.10 20.03 10.80
N GLN A 237 16.71 20.63 11.93
CA GLN A 237 16.33 22.04 11.95
C GLN A 237 17.55 22.90 11.60
N GLY A 238 17.41 23.77 10.59
CA GLY A 238 18.52 24.56 10.04
C GLY A 238 19.23 23.96 8.82
N SER A 239 18.80 22.79 8.33
CA SER A 239 19.29 22.25 7.05
C SER A 239 19.03 23.22 5.89
N ASP A 240 19.89 23.19 4.87
CA ASP A 240 19.79 24.00 3.65
C ASP A 240 18.35 24.06 3.10
N PRO A 241 17.74 25.27 2.99
CA PRO A 241 16.39 25.44 2.47
C PRO A 241 16.18 24.82 1.09
N ALA A 242 17.21 24.81 0.22
CA ALA A 242 17.10 24.23 -1.12
C ALA A 242 16.95 22.70 -1.06
N THR A 243 17.72 22.03 -0.20
CA THR A 243 17.60 20.58 0.03
C THR A 243 16.21 20.21 0.55
N ARG A 244 15.67 20.97 1.52
CA ARG A 244 14.30 20.74 2.03
C ARG A 244 13.25 20.97 0.94
N THR A 245 13.41 22.02 0.13
CA THR A 245 12.51 22.33 -0.98
C THR A 245 12.48 21.19 -1.99
N GLU A 246 13.62 20.64 -2.38
CA GLU A 246 13.66 19.51 -3.31
C GLU A 246 12.96 18.26 -2.78
N LEU A 247 13.21 17.90 -1.53
CA LEU A 247 12.52 16.77 -0.89
C LEU A 247 11.00 16.98 -0.88
N LEU A 248 10.53 18.19 -0.55
CA LEU A 248 9.11 18.53 -0.57
C LEU A 248 8.50 18.42 -1.97
N LEU A 249 9.19 18.91 -3.01
CA LEU A 249 8.71 18.81 -4.39
C LEU A 249 8.59 17.34 -4.84
N GLU A 250 9.62 16.52 -4.61
CA GLU A 250 9.58 15.10 -4.97
C GLU A 250 8.52 14.32 -4.17
N ALA A 251 8.38 14.62 -2.88
CA ALA A 251 7.36 14.03 -2.03
C ALA A 251 5.95 14.42 -2.49
N GLY A 252 5.74 15.69 -2.84
CA GLY A 252 4.47 16.18 -3.37
C GLY A 252 4.08 15.50 -4.68
N LEU A 253 5.05 15.30 -5.59
CA LEU A 253 4.82 14.54 -6.81
C LEU A 253 4.49 13.06 -6.53
N ALA A 254 5.24 12.42 -5.61
CA ALA A 254 4.98 11.04 -5.20
C ALA A 254 3.57 10.89 -4.59
N ASP A 255 3.20 11.79 -3.69
CA ASP A 255 1.89 11.86 -3.04
C ASP A 255 0.76 12.04 -4.05
N SER A 256 0.95 12.91 -5.03
CA SER A 256 -0.01 13.10 -6.13
C SER A 256 -0.19 11.82 -6.95
N ASN A 257 0.90 11.13 -7.28
CA ASN A 257 0.87 9.88 -8.04
C ASN A 257 0.20 8.73 -7.29
N VAL A 258 0.13 8.76 -5.95
CA VAL A 258 -0.65 7.80 -5.14
C VAL A 258 -2.00 8.36 -4.68
N SER A 259 -2.49 9.40 -5.36
CA SER A 259 -3.80 10.02 -5.11
C SER A 259 -3.99 10.60 -3.71
N PHE A 260 -2.93 11.01 -3.01
CA PHE A 260 -3.01 11.78 -1.76
C PHE A 260 -2.94 13.29 -2.07
N ASN A 261 -4.03 13.81 -2.66
CA ASN A 261 -4.07 15.15 -3.26
C ASN A 261 -3.82 16.28 -2.26
N ASP A 262 -4.28 16.15 -1.02
CA ASP A 262 -4.14 17.18 0.00
C ASP A 262 -2.71 17.23 0.55
N SER A 263 -2.12 16.05 0.82
CA SER A 263 -0.70 15.93 1.16
C SER A 263 0.18 16.52 0.07
N ALA A 264 -0.11 16.20 -1.21
CA ALA A 264 0.63 16.75 -2.34
C ALA A 264 0.58 18.30 -2.36
N GLN A 265 -0.62 18.88 -2.21
CA GLN A 265 -0.79 20.34 -2.18
C GLN A 265 -0.08 20.98 -0.99
N GLN A 266 -0.13 20.36 0.20
CA GLN A 266 0.59 20.83 1.38
C GLN A 266 2.10 20.81 1.20
N ARG A 267 2.65 19.77 0.56
CA ARG A 267 4.09 19.70 0.24
C ARG A 267 4.50 20.81 -0.73
N PHE A 268 3.70 21.06 -1.77
CA PHE A 268 3.98 22.16 -2.71
C PHE A 268 3.89 23.54 -2.04
N SER A 269 2.92 23.78 -1.15
CA SER A 269 2.81 25.06 -0.44
C SER A 269 3.95 25.29 0.55
N GLN A 270 4.41 24.24 1.25
CA GLN A 270 5.60 24.30 2.10
C GLN A 270 6.86 24.59 1.28
N ALA A 271 6.98 24.02 0.08
CA ALA A 271 8.09 24.30 -0.83
C ALA A 271 8.07 25.78 -1.27
N ASP A 272 6.90 26.33 -1.61
CA ASP A 272 6.75 27.74 -2.01
C ASP A 272 7.28 28.71 -0.95
N ALA A 273 6.98 28.45 0.32
CA ALA A 273 7.45 29.27 1.43
C ALA A 273 8.97 29.26 1.62
N LEU A 274 9.66 28.23 1.11
CA LEU A 274 11.12 28.05 1.21
C LEU A 274 11.87 28.50 -0.04
N ILE A 275 11.24 28.50 -1.22
CA ILE A 275 11.88 28.94 -2.47
C ILE A 275 12.40 30.37 -2.34
N GLY A 276 11.61 31.26 -1.73
CA GLY A 276 12.02 32.66 -1.49
C GLY A 276 13.18 32.84 -0.50
N GLN A 277 13.54 31.79 0.25
CA GLN A 277 14.68 31.78 1.18
C GLN A 277 15.97 31.27 0.51
N SER A 278 15.88 30.77 -0.73
CA SER A 278 17.03 30.39 -1.54
C SER A 278 17.54 31.60 -2.33
N GLU A 279 18.86 31.73 -2.50
CA GLU A 279 19.45 32.87 -3.21
C GLU A 279 19.68 32.59 -4.70
N GLY A 280 19.50 33.63 -5.52
CA GLY A 280 19.94 33.69 -6.91
C GLY A 280 19.39 32.57 -7.81
N GLU A 281 20.31 31.88 -8.51
CA GLU A 281 19.98 30.90 -9.55
C GLU A 281 19.30 29.63 -9.02
N ARG A 282 19.56 29.28 -7.75
CA ARG A 282 18.98 28.09 -7.12
C ARG A 282 17.49 28.24 -6.88
N ALA A 283 17.04 29.43 -6.47
CA ALA A 283 15.61 29.75 -6.34
C ALA A 283 14.89 29.66 -7.69
N ALA A 284 15.50 30.17 -8.76
CA ALA A 284 14.93 30.12 -10.11
C ALA A 284 14.81 28.68 -10.66
N TYR A 285 15.75 27.80 -10.31
CA TYR A 285 15.66 26.36 -10.61
C TYR A 285 14.50 25.71 -9.85
N LEU A 286 14.43 25.93 -8.53
CA LEU A 286 13.39 25.34 -7.67
C LEU A 286 12.00 25.81 -8.07
N GLN A 287 11.83 27.08 -8.43
CA GLN A 287 10.57 27.63 -8.93
C GLN A 287 10.10 26.92 -10.21
N ARG A 288 11.02 26.71 -11.17
CA ARG A 288 10.69 26.00 -12.42
C ARG A 288 10.35 24.52 -12.16
N LYS A 289 11.11 23.85 -11.29
CA LYS A 289 10.81 22.48 -10.86
C LYS A 289 9.42 22.40 -10.21
N ARG A 290 9.10 23.35 -9.32
CA ARG A 290 7.81 23.48 -8.67
C ARG A 290 6.67 23.62 -9.67
N ASP A 291 6.76 24.55 -10.62
CA ASP A 291 5.68 24.77 -11.60
C ASP A 291 5.50 23.56 -12.52
N ALA A 292 6.58 22.88 -12.91
CA ALA A 292 6.49 21.62 -13.64
C ALA A 292 5.77 20.53 -12.84
N TYR A 293 6.03 20.42 -11.53
CA TYR A 293 5.45 19.38 -10.68
C TYR A 293 4.00 19.67 -10.30
N VAL A 294 3.64 20.94 -10.07
CA VAL A 294 2.24 21.36 -9.91
C VAL A 294 1.44 21.09 -11.18
N ALA A 295 2.02 21.31 -12.37
CA ALA A 295 1.37 20.93 -13.61
C ALA A 295 1.15 19.41 -13.73
N LEU A 296 2.11 18.59 -13.27
CA LEU A 296 1.94 17.13 -13.20
C LEU A 296 0.86 16.71 -12.21
N ASP A 297 0.76 17.35 -11.04
CA ASP A 297 -0.33 17.13 -10.10
C ASP A 297 -1.69 17.43 -10.73
N GLN A 298 -1.80 18.57 -11.42
CA GLN A 298 -3.01 18.94 -12.15
C GLN A 298 -3.36 17.91 -13.24
N LEU A 299 -2.36 17.31 -13.92
CA LEU A 299 -2.59 16.21 -14.85
C LEU A 299 -3.13 14.95 -14.16
N ASN A 300 -2.54 14.55 -13.02
CA ASN A 300 -3.02 13.41 -12.23
C ASN A 300 -4.48 13.60 -11.79
N ARG A 301 -4.85 14.84 -11.46
CA ARG A 301 -6.21 15.25 -11.08
C ARG A 301 -7.13 15.53 -12.27
N ARG A 302 -6.67 15.27 -13.51
CA ARG A 302 -7.39 15.51 -14.78
C ARG A 302 -7.80 16.97 -15.03
N GLN A 303 -7.10 17.92 -14.42
CA GLN A 303 -7.29 19.36 -14.59
C GLN A 303 -6.44 19.89 -15.76
N PHE A 304 -6.67 19.37 -16.97
CA PHE A 304 -5.80 19.60 -18.13
C PHE A 304 -5.65 21.07 -18.53
N ALA A 305 -6.72 21.87 -18.42
CA ALA A 305 -6.67 23.30 -18.72
C ALA A 305 -5.81 24.07 -17.70
N ALA A 306 -5.96 23.77 -16.41
CA ALA A 306 -5.15 24.36 -15.36
C ALA A 306 -3.66 23.98 -15.51
N ALA A 307 -3.39 22.72 -15.87
CA ALA A 307 -2.04 22.25 -16.19
C ALA A 307 -1.39 23.09 -17.30
N LEU A 308 -2.11 23.41 -18.38
CA LEU A 308 -1.59 24.27 -19.44
C LEU A 308 -1.28 25.67 -18.95
N THR A 309 -2.18 26.30 -18.17
CA THR A 309 -1.94 27.62 -17.60
C THR A 309 -0.69 27.65 -16.71
N THR A 310 -0.48 26.61 -15.90
CA THR A 310 0.74 26.48 -15.09
C THR A 310 1.98 26.31 -15.97
N LEU A 311 1.92 25.46 -17.00
CA LEU A 311 3.03 25.23 -17.94
C LEU A 311 3.35 26.46 -18.81
N ASP A 312 2.38 27.34 -19.08
CA ASP A 312 2.61 28.60 -19.84
C ASP A 312 3.51 29.57 -19.06
N ARG A 313 3.50 29.51 -17.73
CA ARG A 313 4.41 30.30 -16.88
C ARG A 313 5.87 29.87 -17.07
N LEU A 314 6.12 28.60 -17.37
CA LEU A 314 7.46 28.08 -17.67
C LEU A 314 7.99 28.57 -19.03
N VAL A 315 7.10 28.89 -19.97
CA VAL A 315 7.43 29.29 -21.36
C VAL A 315 7.71 30.79 -21.47
N SER A 316 7.54 31.57 -20.39
CA SER A 316 7.72 33.03 -20.39
C SER A 316 9.17 33.53 -20.57
N VAL A 317 10.08 32.66 -21.01
CA VAL A 317 11.44 33.03 -21.45
C VAL A 317 11.73 32.38 -22.81
N GLU A 318 10.89 32.64 -23.82
CA GLU A 318 11.44 32.67 -25.18
C GLU A 318 12.44 33.82 -25.21
N ALA A 319 13.74 33.50 -25.26
CA ALA A 319 14.75 34.49 -25.57
C ALA A 319 14.35 35.14 -26.89
N ARG A 320 13.95 36.41 -26.81
CA ARG A 320 13.61 37.18 -28.00
C ARG A 320 14.81 37.11 -28.95
N ALA A 321 14.53 36.95 -30.24
CA ALA A 321 15.56 36.81 -31.29
C ALA A 321 16.52 38.01 -31.39
N ASP A 322 16.25 39.10 -30.66
CA ASP A 322 17.06 40.31 -30.55
C ASP A 322 18.08 40.28 -29.38
N GLN A 323 18.12 39.21 -28.56
CA GLN A 323 19.06 39.07 -27.43
C GLN A 323 19.91 37.78 -27.54
N PRO A 324 20.90 37.73 -28.44
CA PRO A 324 21.70 36.53 -28.72
C PRO A 324 22.54 36.04 -27.53
N LEU A 325 22.76 36.86 -26.50
CA LEU A 325 23.47 36.46 -25.28
C LEU A 325 22.61 35.62 -24.31
N MET A 326 21.30 35.48 -24.55
CA MET A 326 20.41 34.58 -23.78
C MET A 326 20.16 33.25 -24.50
N ASP A 327 20.63 33.12 -25.75
CA ASP A 327 20.67 31.85 -26.46
C ASP A 327 21.79 30.98 -25.88
N VAL A 328 21.38 29.95 -25.16
CA VAL A 328 22.25 29.00 -24.48
C VAL A 328 23.20 28.30 -25.47
N SER A 329 22.82 28.12 -26.74
CA SER A 329 23.70 27.54 -27.76
C SER A 329 24.83 28.51 -28.17
N THR A 330 24.53 29.81 -28.18
CA THR A 330 25.50 30.89 -28.43
C THR A 330 26.44 31.10 -27.24
N ILE A 331 25.95 31.06 -26.00
CA ILE A 331 26.81 31.09 -24.79
C ILE A 331 27.75 29.88 -24.77
N ARG A 332 27.26 28.70 -25.16
CA ARG A 332 28.06 27.47 -25.23
C ARG A 332 29.16 27.57 -26.29
N GLN A 333 28.89 28.18 -27.45
CA GLN A 333 29.93 28.45 -28.46
C GLN A 333 30.99 29.45 -27.97
N LEU A 334 30.59 30.44 -27.16
CA LEU A 334 31.52 31.41 -26.56
C LEU A 334 32.40 30.79 -25.47
N ASN A 335 31.92 29.76 -24.77
CA ASN A 335 32.63 29.04 -23.71
C ASN A 335 33.43 27.82 -24.20
N GLN A 336 33.34 27.45 -25.49
CA GLN A 336 34.18 26.40 -26.07
C GLN A 336 35.52 27.00 -26.51
N SER A 337 36.61 26.54 -25.89
CA SER A 337 37.96 26.96 -26.27
C SER A 337 38.26 26.60 -27.72
N ARG A 338 38.62 27.60 -28.53
CA ARG A 338 39.03 27.44 -29.94
C ARG A 338 40.19 26.42 -30.06
N PRO A 339 40.24 25.63 -31.16
CA PRO A 339 41.29 24.62 -31.33
C PRO A 339 42.65 25.32 -31.50
N GLY A 340 43.57 25.07 -30.56
CA GLY A 340 44.92 25.63 -30.62
C GLY A 340 45.68 25.72 -29.29
N LYS A 341 45.05 25.48 -28.14
CA LYS A 341 45.78 25.34 -26.86
C LYS A 341 45.28 24.13 -26.09
N VAL A 342 46.13 23.11 -26.03
CA VAL A 342 45.98 21.99 -25.12
C VAL A 342 46.42 22.45 -23.73
N SER A 343 45.48 22.49 -22.81
CA SER A 343 45.73 22.20 -21.40
C SER A 343 44.49 21.49 -20.87
N ASN A 344 44.68 20.24 -20.50
CA ASN A 344 43.67 19.34 -19.94
C ASN A 344 42.83 20.03 -18.86
N ALA A 345 41.64 20.47 -19.24
CA ALA A 345 40.54 20.67 -18.32
C ALA A 345 39.47 19.67 -18.76
N VAL A 346 39.25 18.64 -17.96
CA VAL A 346 38.06 17.79 -18.08
C VAL A 346 36.87 18.75 -18.07
N ALA A 347 36.17 18.89 -19.20
CA ALA A 347 35.00 19.75 -19.30
C ALA A 347 33.91 19.16 -18.41
N VAL A 348 33.80 19.65 -17.17
CA VAL A 348 32.71 19.30 -16.27
C VAL A 348 31.45 19.96 -16.86
N PRO A 349 30.39 19.19 -17.16
CA PRO A 349 29.14 19.76 -17.67
C PRO A 349 28.60 20.84 -16.72
N ASP A 350 28.02 21.91 -17.29
CA ASP A 350 27.25 22.86 -16.50
C ASP A 350 25.97 22.19 -16.00
N THR A 351 25.96 21.76 -14.74
CA THR A 351 24.85 21.05 -14.10
C THR A 351 23.54 21.85 -14.15
N ARG A 352 23.61 23.19 -14.27
CA ARG A 352 22.43 24.06 -14.41
C ARG A 352 21.76 23.87 -15.75
N GLN A 353 22.56 23.88 -16.82
CA GLN A 353 22.06 23.70 -18.18
C GLN A 353 21.44 22.30 -18.33
N LEU A 354 22.08 21.28 -17.78
CA LEU A 354 21.55 19.92 -17.75
C LEU A 354 20.20 19.84 -17.02
N SER A 355 20.12 20.45 -15.84
CA SER A 355 18.90 20.42 -15.02
C SER A 355 17.75 21.19 -15.68
N GLN A 356 18.04 22.29 -16.39
CA GLN A 356 17.06 23.01 -17.19
C GLN A 356 16.53 22.17 -18.35
N LEU A 357 17.41 21.50 -19.11
CA LEU A 357 17.00 20.62 -20.21
C LEU A 357 16.07 19.49 -19.75
N VAL A 358 16.30 18.93 -18.56
CA VAL A 358 15.41 17.91 -17.96
C VAL A 358 14.02 18.51 -17.66
N ILE A 359 13.96 19.67 -17.00
CA ILE A 359 12.70 20.34 -16.68
C ILE A 359 11.95 20.73 -17.96
N ASP A 360 12.63 21.32 -18.94
CA ASP A 360 12.02 21.75 -20.20
C ASP A 360 11.47 20.57 -20.99
N ALA A 361 12.22 19.47 -21.04
CA ALA A 361 11.75 18.25 -21.67
C ALA A 361 10.51 17.68 -20.95
N GLN A 362 10.53 17.63 -19.63
CA GLN A 362 9.41 17.15 -18.82
C GLN A 362 8.17 18.04 -18.92
N ALA A 363 8.34 19.37 -18.88
CA ALA A 363 7.26 20.34 -18.99
C ALA A 363 6.60 20.30 -20.38
N ASN A 364 7.40 20.23 -21.45
CA ASN A 364 6.88 20.10 -22.81
C ASN A 364 6.20 18.74 -23.05
N TRP A 365 6.68 17.67 -22.41
CA TRP A 365 5.99 16.39 -22.39
C TRP A 365 4.63 16.50 -21.68
N ALA A 366 4.59 17.09 -20.48
CA ALA A 366 3.35 17.33 -19.74
C ALA A 366 2.35 18.18 -20.54
N ARG A 367 2.85 19.20 -21.24
CA ARG A 367 2.07 20.04 -22.18
C ARG A 367 1.47 19.20 -23.30
N SER A 368 2.24 18.29 -23.89
CA SER A 368 1.74 17.36 -24.90
C SER A 368 0.61 16.48 -24.35
N VAL A 369 0.74 15.97 -23.12
CA VAL A 369 -0.30 15.17 -22.45
C VAL A 369 -1.58 15.97 -22.26
N ALA A 370 -1.48 17.20 -21.72
CA ALA A 370 -2.63 18.07 -21.51
C ALA A 370 -3.35 18.42 -22.83
N LEU A 371 -2.59 18.80 -23.87
CA LEU A 371 -3.13 19.14 -25.19
C LEU A 371 -3.79 17.94 -25.86
N LEU A 372 -3.20 16.76 -25.73
CA LEU A 372 -3.78 15.52 -26.25
C LEU A 372 -5.12 15.22 -25.57
N ALA A 373 -5.21 15.37 -24.24
CA ALA A 373 -6.44 15.16 -23.49
C ALA A 373 -7.55 16.17 -23.86
N LEU A 374 -7.17 17.39 -24.25
CA LEU A 374 -8.08 18.44 -24.74
C LEU A 374 -8.40 18.33 -26.23
N GLY A 375 -7.93 17.29 -26.92
CA GLY A 375 -8.20 17.05 -28.33
C GLY A 375 -7.40 17.91 -29.32
N GLN A 376 -6.30 18.52 -28.89
CA GLN A 376 -5.47 19.44 -29.70
C GLN A 376 -4.20 18.76 -30.22
N ASP A 377 -4.36 17.81 -31.16
CA ASP A 377 -3.33 16.83 -31.56
C ASP A 377 -2.08 17.47 -32.19
N ASP A 378 -2.26 18.49 -33.01
CA ASP A 378 -1.13 19.16 -33.68
C ASP A 378 -0.29 19.96 -32.69
N ARG A 379 -0.95 20.70 -31.78
CA ARG A 379 -0.27 21.38 -30.69
C ARG A 379 0.40 20.39 -29.74
N ALA A 380 -0.25 19.26 -29.46
CA ALA A 380 0.32 18.18 -28.66
C ALA A 380 1.58 17.58 -29.30
N THR A 381 1.58 17.44 -30.63
CA THR A 381 2.74 16.98 -31.42
C THR A 381 3.87 18.00 -31.35
N ALA A 382 3.58 19.29 -31.58
CA ALA A 382 4.58 20.35 -31.50
C ALA A 382 5.24 20.45 -30.12
N ALA A 383 4.45 20.32 -29.05
CA ALA A 383 4.96 20.27 -27.68
C ALA A 383 5.86 19.03 -27.45
N LEU A 384 5.48 17.85 -27.96
CA LEU A 384 6.31 16.66 -27.84
C LEU A 384 7.63 16.77 -28.62
N ASP A 385 7.62 17.43 -29.77
CA ASP A 385 8.83 17.67 -30.54
C ASP A 385 9.76 18.68 -29.84
N ALA A 386 9.22 19.69 -29.16
CA ALA A 386 9.99 20.55 -28.26
C ALA A 386 10.63 19.75 -27.11
N SER A 387 9.88 18.86 -26.48
CA SER A 387 10.40 17.93 -25.45
C SER A 387 11.53 17.05 -26.00
N THR A 388 11.36 16.53 -27.22
CA THR A 388 12.36 15.69 -27.89
C THR A 388 13.64 16.47 -28.20
N ARG A 389 13.56 17.75 -28.58
CA ARG A 389 14.74 18.60 -28.82
C ARG A 389 15.53 18.82 -27.54
N ALA A 390 14.86 19.16 -26.43
CA ALA A 390 15.51 19.32 -25.13
C ALA A 390 16.18 18.02 -24.66
N TYR A 391 15.51 16.88 -24.82
CA TYR A 391 16.07 15.57 -24.48
C TYR A 391 17.28 15.18 -25.35
N ARG A 392 17.26 15.48 -26.66
CA ARG A 392 18.42 15.23 -27.54
C ARG A 392 19.63 16.08 -27.17
N ALA A 393 19.41 17.33 -26.77
CA ALA A 393 20.49 18.18 -26.26
C ALA A 393 21.12 17.58 -25.00
N LEU A 394 20.31 16.99 -24.11
CA LEU A 394 20.78 16.30 -22.91
C LEU A 394 21.63 15.06 -23.24
N LEU A 395 21.23 14.26 -24.25
CA LEU A 395 21.99 13.07 -24.68
C LEU A 395 23.36 13.40 -25.31
N GLY A 396 23.57 14.64 -25.74
CA GLY A 396 24.86 15.11 -26.27
C GLY A 396 25.89 15.45 -25.19
N GLU A 397 25.49 15.39 -23.91
CA GLU A 397 26.32 15.77 -22.77
C GLU A 397 26.96 14.55 -22.12
N PRO A 398 28.16 14.68 -21.49
CA PRO A 398 28.84 13.57 -20.86
C PRO A 398 28.24 13.28 -19.47
N ILE A 399 26.99 12.82 -19.45
CA ILE A 399 26.27 12.32 -18.27
C ILE A 399 26.07 10.82 -18.37
N ASP A 400 25.83 10.16 -17.22
CA ASP A 400 25.39 8.77 -17.22
C ASP A 400 24.03 8.65 -17.95
N PRO A 401 23.95 7.94 -19.09
CA PRO A 401 22.71 7.84 -19.85
C PRO A 401 21.56 7.25 -19.04
N THR A 402 21.84 6.38 -18.06
CA THR A 402 20.83 5.69 -17.24
C THR A 402 19.96 6.68 -16.47
N GLN A 403 20.49 7.85 -16.10
CA GLN A 403 19.77 8.88 -15.36
C GLN A 403 18.73 9.65 -16.19
N SER A 404 18.79 9.56 -17.52
CA SER A 404 17.87 10.27 -18.42
C SER A 404 16.93 9.35 -19.21
N LEU A 405 17.13 8.03 -19.18
CA LEU A 405 16.34 7.08 -20.00
C LEU A 405 14.84 7.10 -19.65
N TRP A 406 14.47 7.36 -18.40
CA TRP A 406 13.07 7.49 -17.99
C TRP A 406 12.32 8.58 -18.78
N LEU A 407 13.01 9.68 -19.11
CA LEU A 407 12.44 10.80 -19.86
C LEU A 407 12.28 10.43 -21.33
N GLY A 408 13.28 9.75 -21.90
CA GLY A 408 13.17 9.17 -23.24
C GLY A 408 12.00 8.18 -23.35
N ALA A 409 11.78 7.35 -22.32
CA ALA A 409 10.64 6.46 -22.26
C ALA A 409 9.29 7.20 -22.21
N ARG A 410 9.18 8.27 -21.41
CA ARG A 410 7.96 9.11 -21.35
C ARG A 410 7.66 9.76 -22.70
N ILE A 411 8.69 10.29 -23.37
CA ILE A 411 8.56 10.91 -24.70
C ILE A 411 8.09 9.87 -25.73
N GLU A 412 8.71 8.69 -25.77
CA GLU A 412 8.33 7.65 -26.72
C GLU A 412 6.95 7.04 -26.42
N ARG A 413 6.56 6.87 -25.15
CA ARG A 413 5.17 6.49 -24.78
C ARG A 413 4.16 7.50 -25.33
N GLN A 414 4.42 8.80 -25.13
CA GLN A 414 3.53 9.85 -25.64
C GLN A 414 3.51 9.92 -27.17
N ARG A 415 4.65 9.69 -27.83
CA ARG A 415 4.73 9.56 -29.30
C ARG A 415 3.88 8.40 -29.79
N GLY A 416 3.95 7.26 -29.09
CA GLY A 416 3.13 6.09 -29.34
C GLY A 416 1.63 6.36 -29.22
N ARG A 417 1.21 7.10 -28.17
CA ARG A 417 -0.20 7.52 -27.97
C ARG A 417 -0.71 8.43 -29.10
N LEU A 418 0.09 9.42 -29.51
CA LEU A 418 -0.24 10.30 -30.64
C LEU A 418 -0.37 9.53 -31.96
N ALA A 419 0.57 8.64 -32.27
CA ALA A 419 0.53 7.79 -33.46
C ALA A 419 -0.69 6.84 -33.45
N ALA A 420 -0.98 6.21 -32.30
CA ALA A 420 -2.13 5.35 -32.14
C ALA A 420 -3.46 6.10 -32.34
N ARG A 421 -3.54 7.38 -31.91
CA ARG A 421 -4.72 8.22 -32.12
C ARG A 421 -4.96 8.53 -33.61
N ARG A 422 -3.87 8.67 -34.38
CA ARG A 422 -3.89 8.78 -35.86
C ARG A 422 -4.05 7.44 -36.57
N LYS A 423 -4.20 6.33 -35.83
CA LYS A 423 -4.25 4.94 -36.35
C LYS A 423 -2.98 4.51 -37.11
N ASP A 424 -1.85 5.17 -36.84
CA ASP A 424 -0.54 4.76 -37.34
C ASP A 424 0.07 3.70 -36.42
N TRP A 425 -0.42 2.47 -36.57
CA TRP A 425 -0.05 1.35 -35.69
C TRP A 425 1.44 0.98 -35.74
N PRO A 426 2.10 0.92 -36.92
CA PRO A 426 3.52 0.61 -36.98
C PRO A 426 4.38 1.61 -36.19
N VAL A 427 4.13 2.92 -36.37
CA VAL A 427 4.86 3.95 -35.62
C VAL A 427 4.52 3.88 -34.13
N ALA A 428 3.25 3.65 -33.78
CA ALA A 428 2.84 3.54 -32.39
C ALA A 428 3.55 2.39 -31.67
N LEU A 429 3.52 1.18 -32.24
CA LEU A 429 4.18 0.00 -31.67
C LEU A 429 5.70 0.18 -31.57
N ALA A 430 6.34 0.70 -32.62
CA ALA A 430 7.79 0.96 -32.61
C ALA A 430 8.19 1.99 -31.53
N SER A 431 7.36 3.01 -31.30
CA SER A 431 7.58 3.97 -30.22
C SER A 431 7.45 3.32 -28.83
N PHE A 432 6.43 2.48 -28.62
CA PHE A 432 6.34 1.72 -27.36
C PHE A 432 7.50 0.73 -27.17
N ASP A 433 7.98 0.08 -28.23
CA ASP A 433 9.16 -0.78 -28.18
C ASP A 433 10.41 0.00 -27.74
N ARG A 434 10.62 1.20 -28.29
CA ARG A 434 11.72 2.09 -27.85
C ARG A 434 11.56 2.52 -26.40
N ALA A 435 10.34 2.85 -25.98
CA ALA A 435 10.08 3.19 -24.58
C ALA A 435 10.41 2.04 -23.63
N LEU A 436 10.01 0.81 -23.97
CA LEU A 436 10.35 -0.39 -23.21
C LEU A 436 11.85 -0.67 -23.17
N GLN A 437 12.56 -0.43 -24.28
CA GLN A 437 14.02 -0.54 -24.30
C GLN A 437 14.68 0.48 -23.36
N TYR A 438 14.22 1.73 -23.34
CA TYR A 438 14.71 2.73 -22.41
C TYR A 438 14.46 2.34 -20.96
N LEU A 439 13.24 1.91 -20.62
CA LEU A 439 12.92 1.49 -19.24
C LEU A 439 13.71 0.26 -18.80
N ARG A 440 13.85 -0.75 -19.67
CA ARG A 440 14.64 -1.96 -19.35
C ARG A 440 16.12 -1.64 -19.18
N ARG A 441 16.69 -0.75 -20.01
CA ARG A 441 18.08 -0.28 -19.84
C ARG A 441 18.24 0.54 -18.57
N SER A 442 17.26 1.37 -18.23
CA SER A 442 17.21 2.12 -16.97
C SER A 442 17.17 1.19 -15.77
N ALA A 443 16.37 0.13 -15.84
CA ALA A 443 16.30 -0.91 -14.82
C ALA A 443 17.66 -1.64 -14.70
N VAL A 444 18.25 -2.12 -15.79
CA VAL A 444 19.57 -2.78 -15.75
C VAL A 444 20.66 -1.86 -15.17
N GLY A 445 20.71 -0.60 -15.62
CA GLY A 445 21.68 0.39 -15.15
C GLY A 445 21.54 0.72 -13.66
N SER A 446 20.37 0.47 -13.08
CA SER A 446 20.08 0.72 -11.67
C SER A 446 19.83 -0.56 -10.86
N LEU A 447 20.20 -1.73 -11.40
CA LEU A 447 19.97 -3.05 -10.82
C LEU A 447 18.51 -3.32 -10.40
N GLY A 448 17.58 -2.80 -11.18
CA GLY A 448 16.16 -3.10 -11.08
C GLY A 448 15.82 -4.54 -11.48
N THR A 449 14.56 -4.87 -11.25
CA THR A 449 13.90 -6.16 -11.47
C THR A 449 13.60 -6.46 -12.94
N GLY A 450 13.49 -5.43 -13.78
CA GLY A 450 12.95 -5.55 -15.13
C GLY A 450 11.42 -5.74 -15.18
N SER A 451 10.77 -5.70 -14.02
CA SER A 451 9.32 -5.78 -13.80
C SER A 451 8.77 -4.53 -13.09
N GLU A 452 9.51 -3.41 -13.15
CA GLU A 452 9.08 -2.14 -12.56
C GLU A 452 7.67 -1.75 -13.06
N PRO A 453 6.83 -1.12 -12.22
CA PRO A 453 5.50 -0.68 -12.61
C PRO A 453 5.49 0.14 -13.91
N ALA A 454 6.47 1.02 -14.10
CA ALA A 454 6.60 1.81 -15.33
C ALA A 454 6.81 0.94 -16.59
N ILE A 455 7.50 -0.20 -16.49
CA ILE A 455 7.66 -1.17 -17.59
C ILE A 455 6.32 -1.85 -17.85
N ALA A 456 5.66 -2.33 -16.79
CA ALA A 456 4.41 -3.05 -16.92
C ALA A 456 3.30 -2.17 -17.51
N GLU A 457 3.20 -0.91 -17.09
CA GLU A 457 2.31 0.08 -17.70
C GLU A 457 2.59 0.30 -19.19
N ALA A 458 3.87 0.46 -19.56
CA ALA A 458 4.26 0.64 -20.95
C ALA A 458 3.92 -0.60 -21.79
N GLN A 459 4.04 -1.80 -21.22
CA GLN A 459 3.62 -3.06 -21.85
C GLN A 459 2.10 -3.13 -22.02
N LEU A 460 1.32 -2.72 -21.02
CA LEU A 460 -0.14 -2.64 -21.13
C LEU A 460 -0.61 -1.66 -22.20
N GLU A 461 0.01 -0.48 -22.27
CA GLU A 461 -0.29 0.49 -23.33
C GLU A 461 0.03 -0.06 -24.71
N ARG A 462 1.20 -0.69 -24.87
CA ARG A 462 1.61 -1.35 -26.10
C ARG A 462 0.66 -2.47 -26.51
N ALA A 463 0.29 -3.34 -25.57
CA ALA A 463 -0.67 -4.43 -25.80
C ALA A 463 -2.05 -3.86 -26.21
N GLY A 464 -2.45 -2.72 -25.65
CA GLY A 464 -3.62 -1.96 -26.08
C GLY A 464 -3.55 -1.48 -27.53
N VAL A 465 -2.40 -0.98 -27.98
CA VAL A 465 -2.18 -0.62 -29.38
C VAL A 465 -2.20 -1.85 -30.27
N LEU A 466 -1.52 -2.92 -29.88
CA LEU A 466 -1.45 -4.19 -30.62
C LEU A 466 -2.85 -4.80 -30.82
N ALA A 467 -3.70 -4.73 -29.79
CA ALA A 467 -5.08 -5.20 -29.87
C ALA A 467 -5.90 -4.45 -30.94
N ARG A 468 -5.62 -3.16 -31.15
CA ARG A 468 -6.29 -2.33 -32.18
C ARG A 468 -5.66 -2.43 -33.56
N SER A 469 -4.44 -2.98 -33.69
CA SER A 469 -3.75 -3.11 -34.97
C SER A 469 -4.15 -4.35 -35.79
N GLY A 470 -5.05 -5.19 -35.27
CA GLY A 470 -5.49 -6.43 -35.92
C GLY A 470 -4.60 -7.65 -35.65
N ALA A 471 -3.80 -7.64 -34.58
CA ALA A 471 -3.00 -8.79 -34.17
C ALA A 471 -3.88 -9.99 -33.76
N SER A 472 -3.30 -11.19 -33.75
CA SER A 472 -4.04 -12.39 -33.34
C SER A 472 -4.38 -12.37 -31.84
N ALA A 473 -5.52 -12.96 -31.47
CA ALA A 473 -5.93 -13.07 -30.07
C ALA A 473 -4.86 -13.74 -29.18
N ALA A 474 -4.12 -14.72 -29.72
CA ALA A 474 -3.03 -15.39 -29.00
C ALA A 474 -1.88 -14.42 -28.65
N GLN A 475 -1.46 -13.59 -29.60
CA GLN A 475 -0.41 -12.59 -29.39
C GLN A 475 -0.85 -11.52 -28.40
N ILE A 476 -2.07 -10.99 -28.56
CA ILE A 476 -2.64 -9.98 -27.66
C ILE A 476 -2.65 -10.53 -26.22
N ARG A 477 -3.12 -11.77 -26.05
CA ARG A 477 -3.21 -12.41 -24.74
C ARG A 477 -1.85 -12.59 -24.07
N GLN A 478 -0.85 -13.03 -24.83
CA GLN A 478 0.50 -13.24 -24.33
C GLN A 478 1.12 -11.93 -23.84
N GLU A 479 0.99 -10.85 -24.63
CA GLU A 479 1.54 -9.54 -24.30
C GLU A 479 0.92 -8.94 -23.03
N TYR A 480 -0.40 -9.05 -22.89
CA TYR A 480 -1.06 -8.62 -21.65
C TYR A 480 -0.69 -9.49 -20.45
N ALA A 481 -0.57 -10.81 -20.62
CA ALA A 481 -0.20 -11.71 -19.53
C ALA A 481 1.18 -11.35 -18.95
N VAL A 482 2.17 -11.07 -19.81
CA VAL A 482 3.51 -10.61 -19.38
C VAL A 482 3.44 -9.31 -18.59
N ALA A 483 2.58 -8.38 -19.01
CA ALA A 483 2.42 -7.10 -18.31
C ALA A 483 1.74 -7.29 -16.93
N VAL A 484 0.73 -8.15 -16.83
CA VAL A 484 0.09 -8.50 -15.56
C VAL A 484 1.05 -9.27 -14.65
N ASP A 485 1.86 -10.17 -15.19
CA ASP A 485 2.94 -10.84 -14.45
C ASP A 485 3.88 -9.84 -13.81
N ALA A 486 4.29 -8.82 -14.56
CA ALA A 486 5.16 -7.76 -14.04
C ALA A 486 4.48 -6.93 -12.94
N LEU A 487 3.19 -6.60 -13.07
CA LEU A 487 2.43 -5.88 -12.02
C LEU A 487 2.26 -6.69 -10.74
N VAL A 488 1.91 -7.98 -10.88
CA VAL A 488 1.83 -8.88 -9.73
C VAL A 488 3.21 -9.02 -9.09
N ALA A 489 4.27 -9.10 -9.91
CA ALA A 489 5.63 -9.20 -9.44
C ALA A 489 6.14 -7.95 -8.73
N SER A 490 5.74 -6.76 -9.15
CA SER A 490 6.19 -5.51 -8.51
C SER A 490 5.68 -5.35 -7.07
N ASN A 491 4.61 -6.08 -6.68
CA ASN A 491 3.90 -5.96 -5.40
C ASN A 491 3.73 -4.49 -4.96
N SER A 492 3.48 -3.61 -5.92
CA SER A 492 3.38 -2.17 -5.72
C SER A 492 1.94 -1.83 -5.43
N THR A 493 1.58 -1.89 -4.15
CA THR A 493 0.29 -1.40 -3.69
C THR A 493 0.21 0.11 -3.85
N GLY A 494 -0.98 0.61 -4.21
CA GLY A 494 -1.24 2.06 -4.36
C GLY A 494 -0.79 2.70 -5.67
N SER A 495 -0.38 1.93 -6.70
CA SER A 495 -0.20 2.49 -8.04
C SER A 495 -1.55 2.89 -8.64
N ILE A 496 -1.63 4.03 -9.33
CA ILE A 496 -2.74 4.36 -10.23
C ILE A 496 -2.98 3.14 -11.12
N LEU A 497 -4.21 2.61 -11.09
CA LEU A 497 -4.61 1.44 -11.85
C LEU A 497 -4.18 1.64 -13.32
N PRO A 498 -3.34 0.77 -13.88
CA PRO A 498 -2.73 1.03 -15.18
C PRO A 498 -3.80 1.19 -16.26
N THR A 499 -3.74 2.32 -16.95
CA THR A 499 -4.51 2.59 -18.17
C THR A 499 -4.20 1.47 -19.17
N GLY A 500 -5.14 0.55 -19.42
CA GLY A 500 -4.95 -0.59 -20.33
C GLY A 500 -5.34 -1.96 -19.77
N LEU A 501 -5.40 -2.13 -18.45
CA LEU A 501 -5.90 -3.37 -17.83
C LEU A 501 -7.34 -3.67 -18.26
N GLU A 502 -8.16 -2.63 -18.37
CA GLU A 502 -9.53 -2.69 -18.88
C GLU A 502 -9.59 -3.42 -20.24
N ASN A 503 -8.69 -3.12 -21.18
CA ASN A 503 -8.69 -3.76 -22.50
C ASN A 503 -8.32 -5.24 -22.43
N TYR A 504 -7.47 -5.64 -21.49
CA TYR A 504 -7.14 -7.05 -21.30
C TYR A 504 -8.34 -7.84 -20.79
N LEU A 505 -9.02 -7.29 -19.77
CA LEU A 505 -10.19 -7.91 -19.18
C LEU A 505 -11.31 -8.07 -20.21
N ASP A 506 -11.53 -7.07 -21.08
CA ASP A 506 -12.46 -7.18 -22.22
C ASP A 506 -12.13 -8.36 -23.14
N VAL A 507 -10.84 -8.53 -23.49
CA VAL A 507 -10.39 -9.62 -24.36
C VAL A 507 -10.67 -10.97 -23.71
N LEU A 508 -10.40 -11.11 -22.41
CA LEU A 508 -10.67 -12.35 -21.67
C LEU A 508 -12.16 -12.63 -21.52
N VAL A 509 -12.98 -11.60 -21.26
CA VAL A 509 -14.45 -11.71 -21.25
C VAL A 509 -14.96 -12.18 -22.62
N ALA A 510 -14.49 -11.57 -23.71
CA ALA A 510 -14.89 -11.94 -25.06
C ALA A 510 -14.48 -13.39 -25.38
N GLU A 511 -13.28 -13.81 -24.96
CA GLU A 511 -12.81 -15.18 -25.08
C GLU A 511 -13.69 -16.16 -24.30
N ALA A 512 -14.04 -15.84 -23.05
CA ALA A 512 -14.92 -16.67 -22.23
C ALA A 512 -16.34 -16.82 -22.81
N LYS A 513 -16.85 -15.79 -23.49
CA LYS A 513 -18.14 -15.86 -24.19
C LYS A 513 -18.09 -16.71 -25.47
N ALA A 514 -16.98 -16.68 -26.19
CA ALA A 514 -16.84 -17.37 -27.47
C ALA A 514 -16.43 -18.84 -27.29
N LYS A 515 -15.24 -19.07 -26.72
CA LYS A 515 -14.69 -20.40 -26.41
C LYS A 515 -13.55 -20.23 -25.38
N PRO A 516 -13.80 -20.45 -24.08
CA PRO A 516 -12.77 -20.29 -23.07
C PRO A 516 -11.63 -21.29 -23.30
N ARG A 517 -10.40 -20.84 -23.06
CA ARG A 517 -9.23 -21.70 -22.89
C ARG A 517 -9.15 -22.16 -21.44
N ALA A 518 -8.30 -23.16 -21.16
CA ALA A 518 -8.16 -23.74 -19.83
C ALA A 518 -7.78 -22.70 -18.73
N ASP A 519 -7.09 -21.64 -19.12
CA ASP A 519 -6.52 -20.61 -18.25
C ASP A 519 -7.19 -19.23 -18.40
N THR A 520 -8.23 -19.07 -19.23
CA THR A 520 -8.93 -17.78 -19.43
C THR A 520 -9.41 -17.18 -18.11
N TYR A 521 -10.06 -18.00 -17.28
CA TYR A 521 -10.60 -17.56 -15.99
C TYR A 521 -9.50 -17.27 -14.96
N GLU A 522 -8.42 -18.06 -14.99
CA GLU A 522 -7.27 -17.87 -14.09
C GLU A 522 -6.54 -16.57 -14.41
N LEU A 523 -6.29 -16.29 -15.69
CA LEU A 523 -5.70 -15.03 -16.13
C LEU A 523 -6.56 -13.82 -15.77
N PHE A 524 -7.87 -13.93 -15.92
CA PHE A 524 -8.80 -12.87 -15.52
C PHE A 524 -8.72 -12.64 -14.01
N PHE A 525 -8.80 -13.71 -13.22
CA PHE A 525 -8.79 -13.63 -11.77
C PHE A 525 -7.47 -13.08 -11.23
N ARG A 526 -6.36 -13.45 -11.86
CA ARG A 526 -5.04 -12.90 -11.54
C ARG A 526 -4.91 -11.42 -11.92
N ALA A 527 -5.45 -11.02 -13.07
CA ALA A 527 -5.45 -9.63 -13.54
C ALA A 527 -6.24 -8.70 -12.61
N VAL A 528 -7.41 -9.12 -12.11
CA VAL A 528 -8.18 -8.31 -11.13
C VAL A 528 -7.55 -8.26 -9.73
N GLN A 529 -6.50 -9.07 -9.49
CA GLN A 529 -5.69 -9.04 -8.27
C GLN A 529 -4.35 -8.31 -8.47
N SER A 530 -4.05 -7.78 -9.67
CA SER A 530 -2.76 -7.15 -9.97
C SER A 530 -2.54 -5.81 -9.27
N GLY A 531 -3.59 -5.21 -8.70
CA GLY A 531 -3.47 -4.04 -7.82
C GLY A 531 -2.86 -4.36 -6.45
N GLY A 532 -2.59 -5.64 -6.17
CA GLY A 532 -2.15 -6.14 -4.88
C GLY A 532 -3.30 -6.27 -3.88
N GLN A 533 -3.03 -6.92 -2.75
CA GLN A 533 -3.90 -6.83 -1.58
C GLN A 533 -3.60 -5.51 -0.86
N PRO A 534 -4.61 -4.75 -0.40
CA PRO A 534 -4.38 -3.58 0.45
C PRO A 534 -3.44 -3.94 1.60
N GLY A 535 -2.49 -3.07 1.94
CA GLY A 535 -1.48 -3.34 2.97
C GLY A 535 -2.08 -3.84 4.29
N VAL A 536 -3.22 -3.28 4.69
CA VAL A 536 -3.98 -3.67 5.89
C VAL A 536 -4.57 -5.08 5.79
N ALA A 537 -5.04 -5.50 4.60
CA ALA A 537 -5.58 -6.85 4.40
C ALA A 537 -4.47 -7.92 4.51
N ARG A 538 -3.26 -7.61 4.04
CA ARG A 538 -2.08 -8.48 4.23
C ARG A 538 -1.72 -8.62 5.70
N GLN A 539 -1.63 -7.51 6.43
CA GLN A 539 -1.34 -7.51 7.87
C GLN A 539 -2.40 -8.33 8.63
N LEU A 540 -3.68 -8.17 8.29
CA LEU A 540 -4.76 -8.96 8.88
C LEU A 540 -4.60 -10.46 8.60
N ASN A 541 -4.33 -10.85 7.35
CA ASN A 541 -4.10 -12.23 6.98
C ASN A 541 -2.89 -12.83 7.73
N GLN A 542 -1.83 -12.04 7.92
CA GLN A 542 -0.65 -12.43 8.72
C GLN A 542 -1.05 -12.77 10.14
N LEU A 543 -1.79 -11.84 10.74
CA LEU A 543 -2.19 -11.93 12.13
C LEU A 543 -3.13 -13.12 12.33
N GLN A 544 -4.15 -13.30 11.49
CA GLN A 544 -5.09 -14.42 11.58
C GLN A 544 -4.41 -15.79 11.40
N ASN A 545 -3.40 -15.89 10.53
CA ASN A 545 -2.62 -17.12 10.37
C ASN A 545 -1.78 -17.45 11.61
N VAL A 546 -1.23 -16.43 12.28
CA VAL A 546 -0.35 -16.57 13.44
C VAL A 546 -1.11 -16.77 14.76
N VAL A 547 -2.18 -16.00 14.99
CA VAL A 547 -2.92 -15.97 16.27
C VAL A 547 -3.56 -17.31 16.60
N SER A 548 -4.01 -18.05 15.60
CA SER A 548 -4.61 -19.36 15.83
C SER A 548 -3.63 -20.42 16.35
N ALA A 549 -2.31 -20.19 16.23
CA ALA A 549 -1.28 -21.17 16.53
C ALA A 549 -0.34 -20.79 17.69
N ASP A 550 -0.12 -19.49 17.95
CA ASP A 550 0.89 -19.01 18.91
C ASP A 550 0.52 -17.60 19.45
N PRO A 551 -0.02 -17.49 20.68
CA PRO A 551 -0.45 -16.21 21.26
C PRO A 551 0.68 -15.21 21.49
N GLU A 552 1.86 -15.67 21.95
CA GLU A 552 3.01 -14.79 22.17
C GLU A 552 3.52 -14.21 20.84
N LEU A 553 3.55 -15.04 19.79
CA LEU A 553 3.92 -14.56 18.47
C LEU A 553 2.88 -13.58 17.90
N ALA A 554 1.60 -13.79 18.18
CA ALA A 554 0.54 -12.87 17.78
C ALA A 554 0.70 -11.48 18.39
N ASP A 555 1.13 -11.40 19.64
CA ASP A 555 1.37 -10.13 20.33
C ASP A 555 2.50 -9.37 19.66
N LEU A 556 3.59 -10.05 19.32
CA LEU A 556 4.68 -9.43 18.55
C LEU A 556 4.21 -8.90 17.18
N VAL A 557 3.34 -9.63 16.47
CA VAL A 557 2.78 -9.17 15.18
C VAL A 557 1.87 -7.95 15.36
N ARG A 558 1.05 -7.92 16.42
CA ARG A 558 0.21 -6.75 16.74
C ARG A 558 1.05 -5.55 17.14
N SER A 559 2.01 -5.74 18.03
CA SER A 559 2.94 -4.68 18.47
C SER A 559 3.68 -4.10 17.27
N ARG A 560 4.17 -4.94 16.35
CA ARG A 560 4.78 -4.49 15.10
C ARG A 560 3.82 -3.60 14.31
N ALA A 561 2.60 -4.08 14.03
CA ALA A 561 1.63 -3.32 13.24
C ALA A 561 1.23 -1.99 13.92
N SER A 562 1.12 -1.97 15.25
CA SER A 562 0.84 -0.75 16.03
C SER A 562 1.98 0.26 15.92
N LEU A 563 3.22 -0.19 16.16
CA LEU A 563 4.42 0.65 16.05
C LEU A 563 4.58 1.19 14.62
N GLU A 564 4.29 0.39 13.60
CA GLU A 564 4.34 0.81 12.20
C GLU A 564 3.38 1.96 11.88
N ARG A 565 2.15 1.88 12.36
CA ARG A 565 1.16 2.96 12.20
C ARG A 565 1.57 4.20 12.99
N GLU A 566 2.05 4.02 14.22
CA GLU A 566 2.50 5.12 15.07
C GLU A 566 3.67 5.88 14.46
N ILE A 567 4.70 5.17 13.98
CA ILE A 567 5.85 5.76 13.28
C ILE A 567 5.38 6.52 12.04
N THR A 568 4.46 5.95 11.26
CA THR A 568 3.90 6.61 10.07
C THR A 568 3.16 7.90 10.44
N ARG A 569 2.30 7.87 11.46
CA ARG A 569 1.62 9.06 11.98
C ARG A 569 2.62 10.13 12.42
N LEU A 570 3.58 9.76 13.27
CA LEU A 570 4.58 10.68 13.81
C LEU A 570 5.41 11.30 12.70
N ARG A 571 5.83 10.51 11.70
CA ARG A 571 6.54 11.01 10.52
C ARG A 571 5.77 12.13 9.83
N TYR A 572 4.48 11.93 9.54
CA TYR A 572 3.67 12.95 8.88
C TYR A 572 3.43 14.16 9.78
N ALA A 573 3.17 13.97 11.08
CA ALA A 573 3.05 15.08 12.03
C ALA A 573 4.33 15.94 12.08
N ILE A 574 5.51 15.31 12.10
CA ILE A 574 6.81 15.99 12.08
C ILE A 574 7.05 16.70 10.73
N ALA A 575 6.81 16.01 9.61
CA ALA A 575 6.97 16.58 8.27
C ALA A 575 6.04 17.77 8.02
N ASP A 576 4.83 17.72 8.58
CA ASP A 576 3.81 18.76 8.47
C ASP A 576 3.99 19.91 9.46
N LYS A 577 4.92 19.76 10.43
CA LYS A 577 5.06 20.63 11.60
C LYS A 577 3.75 20.76 12.40
N ALA A 578 2.99 19.68 12.49
CA ALA A 578 1.67 19.63 13.10
C ALA A 578 1.74 19.04 14.53
N ALA A 579 2.37 19.76 15.46
CA ALA A 579 2.39 19.37 16.88
C ALA A 579 1.11 19.81 17.60
N ALA A 580 0.68 19.02 18.60
CA ALA A 580 -0.47 19.38 19.43
C ALA A 580 -0.15 20.61 20.32
N PRO A 581 -1.16 21.35 20.83
CA PRO A 581 -0.91 22.46 21.75
C PRO A 581 -0.12 22.02 22.99
N GLY A 582 1.06 22.60 23.20
CA GLY A 582 1.97 22.25 24.30
C GLY A 582 3.01 21.17 23.97
N GLU A 583 2.94 20.58 22.78
CA GLU A 583 3.91 19.62 22.24
C GLU A 583 4.84 20.32 21.24
N THR A 584 6.12 19.98 21.25
CA THR A 584 7.11 20.48 20.30
C THR A 584 7.44 19.44 19.23
N ILE A 585 8.04 19.87 18.12
CA ILE A 585 8.59 18.93 17.13
C ILE A 585 9.71 18.05 17.73
N GLY A 586 10.40 18.54 18.77
CA GLY A 586 11.36 17.74 19.54
C GLY A 586 10.66 16.55 20.21
N ASP A 587 9.55 16.81 20.91
CA ASP A 587 8.79 15.78 21.62
C ASP A 587 8.25 14.69 20.65
N LEU A 588 7.77 15.10 19.47
CA LEU A 588 7.34 14.17 18.43
C LEU A 588 8.51 13.32 17.88
N ASN A 589 9.70 13.92 17.72
CA ASN A 589 10.89 13.19 17.32
C ASN A 589 11.29 12.16 18.37
N ASP A 590 11.24 12.50 19.65
CA ASP A 590 11.56 11.60 20.77
C ASP A 590 10.56 10.43 20.85
N GLN A 591 9.27 10.69 20.61
CA GLN A 591 8.26 9.64 20.47
C GLN A 591 8.59 8.71 19.29
N ARG A 592 8.92 9.28 18.11
CA ARG A 592 9.25 8.49 16.92
C ARG A 592 10.47 7.61 17.18
N GLN A 593 11.53 8.16 17.75
CA GLN A 593 12.76 7.42 18.07
C GLN A 593 12.49 6.25 19.03
N ARG A 594 11.66 6.45 20.06
CA ARG A 594 11.25 5.38 20.98
C ARG A 594 10.46 4.28 20.26
N ALA A 595 9.46 4.64 19.46
CA ALA A 595 8.65 3.68 18.70
C ALA A 595 9.51 2.89 17.69
N GLU A 596 10.45 3.55 17.00
CA GLU A 596 11.38 2.87 16.09
C GLU A 596 12.33 1.92 16.82
N GLY A 597 12.82 2.29 18.01
CA GLY A 597 13.64 1.42 18.85
C GLY A 597 12.88 0.16 19.27
N GLN A 598 11.63 0.30 19.69
CA GLN A 598 10.74 -0.82 20.00
C GLN A 598 10.47 -1.70 18.78
N LEU A 599 10.27 -1.10 17.60
CA LEU A 599 10.04 -1.84 16.36
C LEU A 599 11.24 -2.73 15.99
N LEU A 600 12.46 -2.26 16.22
CA LEU A 600 13.67 -3.06 15.99
C LEU A 600 13.74 -4.28 16.90
N VAL A 601 13.39 -4.12 18.18
CA VAL A 601 13.34 -5.23 19.16
C VAL A 601 12.28 -6.26 18.76
N VAL A 602 11.07 -5.80 18.42
CA VAL A 602 9.99 -6.68 17.97
C VAL A 602 10.38 -7.42 16.69
N ASN A 603 10.99 -6.73 15.72
CA ASN A 603 11.44 -7.36 14.47
C ASN A 603 12.54 -8.40 14.68
N ASP A 604 13.48 -8.16 15.61
CA ASP A 604 14.48 -9.16 16.01
C ASP A 604 13.82 -10.40 16.61
N GLN A 605 12.87 -10.23 17.56
CA GLN A 605 12.12 -11.34 18.16
C GLN A 605 11.33 -12.14 17.12
N LEU A 606 10.63 -11.43 16.22
CA LEU A 606 9.89 -12.04 15.11
C LEU A 606 10.82 -12.82 14.16
N SER A 607 11.99 -12.27 13.82
CA SER A 607 12.95 -12.92 12.91
C SER A 607 13.53 -14.24 13.44
N ARG A 608 13.59 -14.39 14.77
CA ARG A 608 14.08 -15.61 15.44
C ARG A 608 13.04 -16.73 15.45
N ASN A 609 11.76 -16.41 15.26
CA ASN A 609 10.69 -17.40 15.29
C ASN A 609 10.47 -18.01 13.90
N GLN A 610 10.80 -19.29 13.72
CA GLN A 610 10.64 -19.98 12.43
C GLN A 610 9.18 -20.10 11.95
N ARG A 611 8.20 -19.94 12.85
CA ARG A 611 6.77 -19.91 12.53
C ARG A 611 6.33 -18.55 12.01
N PHE A 612 7.07 -17.49 12.35
CA PHE A 612 6.91 -16.19 11.71
C PHE A 612 7.53 -16.25 10.33
N ARG A 613 6.71 -16.60 9.34
CA ARG A 613 7.04 -16.39 7.93
C ARG A 613 6.13 -15.32 7.37
N ALA A 614 6.71 -14.50 6.50
CA ALA A 614 6.01 -13.63 5.59
C ALA A 614 4.70 -14.27 5.08
N VAL A 615 3.62 -13.50 5.07
CA VAL A 615 2.38 -13.92 4.43
C VAL A 615 2.70 -14.27 2.99
N ASP A 616 2.18 -15.42 2.56
CA ASP A 616 2.11 -15.71 1.13
C ASP A 616 1.14 -14.72 0.48
N ASP A 617 1.74 -13.66 -0.06
CA ASP A 617 1.16 -12.54 -0.79
C ASP A 617 0.83 -12.90 -2.25
N THR A 618 0.98 -14.16 -2.64
CA THR A 618 0.62 -14.56 -4.01
C THR A 618 -0.89 -14.40 -4.23
N PRO A 619 -1.31 -13.94 -5.43
CA PRO A 619 -2.72 -13.89 -5.79
C PRO A 619 -3.38 -15.26 -5.64
N ALA A 620 -4.61 -15.29 -5.11
CA ALA A 620 -5.37 -16.53 -5.04
C ALA A 620 -5.69 -17.05 -6.44
N THR A 621 -5.72 -18.36 -6.61
CA THR A 621 -6.10 -19.01 -7.87
C THR A 621 -7.60 -19.35 -7.87
N VAL A 622 -8.19 -19.46 -9.05
CA VAL A 622 -9.59 -19.92 -9.19
C VAL A 622 -9.76 -21.32 -8.62
N ALA A 623 -8.74 -22.18 -8.76
CA ALA A 623 -8.73 -23.52 -8.20
C ALA A 623 -8.80 -23.52 -6.67
N ALA A 624 -7.99 -22.67 -6.01
CA ALA A 624 -7.99 -22.55 -4.55
C ALA A 624 -9.34 -22.04 -4.01
N ILE A 625 -9.94 -21.04 -4.67
CA ILE A 625 -11.28 -20.56 -4.31
C ILE A 625 -12.31 -21.68 -4.47
N ARG A 626 -12.25 -22.42 -5.58
CA ARG A 626 -13.16 -23.53 -5.86
C ARG A 626 -13.07 -24.65 -4.82
N GLU A 627 -11.86 -25.00 -4.40
CA GLU A 627 -11.60 -26.00 -3.36
C GLU A 627 -12.12 -25.57 -1.99
N ALA A 628 -12.01 -24.27 -1.67
CA ALA A 628 -12.49 -23.70 -0.41
C ALA A 628 -14.01 -23.50 -0.33
N LEU A 629 -14.74 -23.56 -1.46
CA LEU A 629 -16.20 -23.46 -1.50
C LEU A 629 -16.85 -24.77 -1.08
N ARG A 630 -17.86 -24.70 -0.20
CA ARG A 630 -18.73 -25.82 0.17
C ARG A 630 -19.78 -26.09 -0.94
N PRO A 631 -20.41 -27.28 -0.97
CA PRO A 631 -21.49 -27.56 -1.92
C PRO A 631 -22.64 -26.55 -1.82
N GLY A 632 -23.04 -26.00 -2.96
CA GLY A 632 -24.11 -24.98 -3.03
C GLY A 632 -23.67 -23.55 -2.71
N GLU A 633 -22.39 -23.30 -2.47
CA GLU A 633 -21.82 -21.96 -2.34
C GLU A 633 -21.39 -21.35 -3.68
N GLY A 634 -21.44 -20.02 -3.75
CA GLY A 634 -20.80 -19.23 -4.80
C GLY A 634 -19.95 -18.10 -4.23
N TYR A 635 -18.88 -17.74 -4.94
CA TYR A 635 -18.02 -16.61 -4.66
C TYR A 635 -18.17 -15.55 -5.75
N LEU A 636 -18.65 -14.36 -5.40
CA LEU A 636 -18.75 -13.20 -6.28
C LEU A 636 -17.66 -12.20 -5.92
N LYS A 637 -16.82 -11.83 -6.88
CA LYS A 637 -15.95 -10.65 -6.76
C LYS A 637 -16.33 -9.61 -7.80
N LEU A 638 -16.53 -8.38 -7.33
CA LEU A 638 -16.59 -7.22 -8.19
C LEU A 638 -15.22 -6.53 -8.23
N TYR A 639 -14.92 -5.90 -9.37
CA TYR A 639 -13.71 -5.14 -9.55
C TYR A 639 -14.01 -3.87 -10.35
N GLN A 640 -13.85 -2.72 -9.70
CA GLN A 640 -14.09 -1.41 -10.29
C GLN A 640 -12.78 -0.79 -10.78
N LEU A 641 -12.75 -0.45 -12.07
CA LEU A 641 -11.72 0.34 -12.72
C LEU A 641 -12.26 1.74 -13.04
N SER A 642 -11.45 2.58 -13.69
CA SER A 642 -11.81 3.98 -13.98
C SER A 642 -13.11 4.12 -14.78
N ASN A 643 -13.28 3.27 -15.81
CA ASN A 643 -14.38 3.35 -16.76
C ASN A 643 -15.27 2.10 -16.74
N ARG A 644 -14.83 1.01 -16.12
CA ARG A 644 -15.50 -0.29 -16.20
C ARG A 644 -15.65 -0.91 -14.83
N VAL A 645 -16.68 -1.73 -14.67
CA VAL A 645 -16.83 -2.62 -13.52
C VAL A 645 -16.97 -4.02 -14.07
N TYR A 646 -16.23 -4.96 -13.47
CA TYR A 646 -16.29 -6.36 -13.85
C TYR A 646 -16.76 -7.23 -12.69
N GLY A 647 -17.39 -8.36 -13.02
CA GLY A 647 -17.74 -9.42 -12.11
C GLY A 647 -17.02 -10.72 -12.49
N ILE A 648 -16.54 -11.43 -11.47
CA ILE A 648 -16.23 -12.86 -11.56
C ILE A 648 -17.07 -13.61 -10.53
N TYR A 649 -17.75 -14.66 -10.98
CA TYR A 649 -18.55 -15.55 -10.14
C TYR A 649 -18.05 -16.98 -10.26
N ILE A 650 -17.69 -17.59 -9.12
CA ILE A 650 -17.06 -18.92 -9.05
C ILE A 650 -17.96 -19.84 -8.21
N THR A 651 -18.27 -21.02 -8.73
CA THR A 651 -18.86 -22.14 -7.99
C THR A 651 -17.91 -23.35 -8.04
N GLN A 652 -18.27 -24.43 -7.33
CA GLN A 652 -17.55 -25.70 -7.43
C GLN A 652 -17.47 -26.27 -8.87
N GLN A 653 -18.39 -25.86 -9.76
CA GLN A 653 -18.56 -26.48 -11.08
C GLN A 653 -18.36 -25.50 -12.24
N GLN A 654 -18.61 -24.21 -12.02
CA GLN A 654 -18.66 -23.20 -13.08
C GLN A 654 -17.93 -21.92 -12.67
N THR A 655 -17.44 -21.19 -13.66
CA THR A 655 -16.89 -19.84 -13.47
C THR A 655 -17.40 -18.93 -14.58
N PHE A 656 -17.81 -17.73 -14.18
CA PHE A 656 -18.32 -16.69 -15.07
C PHE A 656 -17.47 -15.45 -14.90
N ILE A 657 -17.07 -14.83 -16.01
CA ILE A 657 -16.43 -13.50 -16.03
C ILE A 657 -17.21 -12.61 -16.98
N TYR A 658 -17.46 -11.36 -16.59
CA TYR A 658 -18.30 -10.45 -17.37
C TYR A 658 -18.11 -8.99 -16.97
N PRO A 659 -18.40 -8.03 -17.88
CA PRO A 659 -18.54 -6.63 -17.51
C PRO A 659 -19.91 -6.46 -16.83
N VAL A 660 -19.91 -5.79 -15.68
CA VAL A 660 -21.12 -5.22 -15.07
C VAL A 660 -21.51 -3.95 -15.82
N VAL A 661 -20.52 -3.11 -16.14
CA VAL A 661 -20.64 -1.94 -17.04
C VAL A 661 -19.38 -1.81 -17.89
N ALA A 662 -19.52 -1.32 -19.12
CA ALA A 662 -18.48 -1.28 -20.14
C ALA A 662 -17.96 0.13 -20.46
N SER A 663 -18.60 1.19 -19.94
CA SER A 663 -18.20 2.59 -20.18
C SER A 663 -18.30 3.48 -18.95
N ALA A 664 -17.54 4.59 -18.94
CA ALA A 664 -17.58 5.57 -17.86
C ALA A 664 -18.96 6.19 -17.66
N LYS A 665 -19.74 6.33 -18.74
CA LYS A 665 -21.13 6.79 -18.68
C LYS A 665 -22.02 5.77 -17.96
N GLU A 666 -21.96 4.51 -18.37
CA GLU A 666 -22.70 3.42 -17.71
C GLU A 666 -22.28 3.27 -16.24
N ARG A 667 -21.01 3.49 -15.91
CA ARG A 667 -20.54 3.50 -14.51
C ARG A 667 -21.18 4.62 -13.71
N ALA A 668 -21.25 5.84 -14.25
CA ALA A 668 -21.93 6.95 -13.60
C ALA A 668 -23.44 6.70 -13.44
N GLU A 669 -24.08 6.08 -14.44
CA GLU A 669 -25.48 5.65 -14.38
C GLU A 669 -25.69 4.56 -13.30
N LEU A 670 -24.79 3.58 -13.20
CA LEU A 670 -24.80 2.55 -12.16
C LEU A 670 -24.64 3.15 -10.76
N ASP A 671 -23.67 4.04 -10.58
CA ASP A 671 -23.42 4.74 -9.31
C ASP A 671 -24.65 5.58 -8.91
N GLY A 672 -25.25 6.31 -9.86
CA GLY A 672 -26.47 7.10 -9.63
C GLY A 672 -27.70 6.25 -9.30
N LEU A 673 -27.84 5.09 -9.95
CA LEU A 673 -28.90 4.12 -9.62
C LEU A 673 -28.70 3.53 -8.23
N ALA A 674 -27.47 3.13 -7.89
CA ALA A 674 -27.13 2.61 -6.57
C ALA A 674 -27.41 3.61 -5.46
N ASP A 675 -27.06 4.87 -5.68
CA ASP A 675 -27.34 5.98 -4.77
C ASP A 675 -28.84 6.24 -4.64
N THR A 676 -29.61 6.18 -5.73
CA THR A 676 -31.07 6.29 -5.69
C THR A 676 -31.70 5.18 -4.85
N VAL A 677 -31.31 3.92 -5.10
CA VAL A 677 -31.78 2.77 -4.31
C VAL A 677 -31.36 2.91 -2.86
N ARG A 678 -30.12 3.35 -2.59
CA ARG A 678 -29.63 3.58 -1.23
C ARG A 678 -30.46 4.62 -0.50
N ARG A 679 -30.73 5.77 -1.13
CA ARG A 679 -31.55 6.84 -0.54
C ARG A 679 -33.00 6.40 -0.31
N SER A 680 -33.52 5.44 -1.08
CA SER A 680 -34.85 4.85 -0.82
C SER A 680 -34.88 3.97 0.43
N ILE A 681 -33.71 3.57 0.97
CA ILE A 681 -33.62 2.80 2.21
C ILE A 681 -33.58 3.73 3.43
N ASP A 682 -32.73 4.75 3.40
CA ASP A 682 -32.35 5.49 4.61
C ASP A 682 -32.14 7.01 4.38
N GLY A 683 -32.27 7.49 3.15
CA GLY A 683 -31.81 8.82 2.74
C GLY A 683 -32.56 10.02 3.33
N ARG A 684 -33.72 9.80 3.96
CA ARG A 684 -34.53 10.84 4.64
C ARG A 684 -34.76 10.56 6.12
N LEU A 685 -34.03 9.63 6.72
CA LEU A 685 -34.12 9.35 8.16
C LEU A 685 -33.71 10.54 9.03
N VAL A 686 -32.77 11.37 8.56
CA VAL A 686 -32.39 12.61 9.25
C VAL A 686 -33.58 13.58 9.37
N ASP A 687 -34.51 13.54 8.40
CA ASP A 687 -35.78 14.28 8.44
C ASP A 687 -36.87 13.55 9.25
N GLY A 688 -36.56 12.38 9.82
CA GLY A 688 -37.52 11.50 10.50
C GLY A 688 -38.52 10.82 9.56
N GLN A 689 -38.23 10.71 8.26
CA GLN A 689 -39.14 10.16 7.25
C GLN A 689 -38.56 8.94 6.53
N LEU A 690 -39.31 7.84 6.53
CA LEU A 690 -39.07 6.71 5.64
C LEU A 690 -39.79 6.96 4.31
N VAL A 691 -39.17 6.59 3.19
CA VAL A 691 -39.76 6.65 1.84
C VAL A 691 -39.96 5.24 1.30
N PRO A 692 -40.87 5.01 0.34
CA PRO A 692 -41.02 3.70 -0.28
C PRO A 692 -39.71 3.21 -0.92
N TYR A 693 -39.39 1.94 -0.70
CA TYR A 693 -38.20 1.30 -1.26
C TYR A 693 -38.28 1.16 -2.79
N ASP A 694 -37.21 1.53 -3.50
CA ASP A 694 -37.13 1.40 -4.96
C ASP A 694 -36.79 -0.06 -5.38
N ALA A 695 -37.78 -0.95 -5.24
CA ALA A 695 -37.66 -2.35 -5.62
C ALA A 695 -37.35 -2.55 -7.11
N GLY A 696 -37.84 -1.66 -7.98
CA GLY A 696 -37.58 -1.67 -9.41
C GLY A 696 -36.11 -1.36 -9.72
N GLY A 697 -35.57 -0.28 -9.16
CA GLY A 697 -34.16 0.05 -9.26
C GLY A 697 -33.25 -1.03 -8.68
N ALA A 698 -33.63 -1.60 -7.54
CA ALA A 698 -32.92 -2.71 -6.90
C ALA A 698 -32.89 -3.98 -7.77
N HIS A 699 -33.97 -4.26 -8.51
CA HIS A 699 -34.00 -5.36 -9.47
C HIS A 699 -33.10 -5.12 -10.67
N VAL A 700 -33.06 -3.89 -11.19
CA VAL A 700 -32.13 -3.51 -12.28
C VAL A 700 -30.68 -3.67 -11.81
N LEU A 701 -30.34 -3.22 -10.60
CA LEU A 701 -29.01 -3.42 -10.00
C LEU A 701 -28.65 -4.90 -9.88
N PHE A 702 -29.58 -5.74 -9.38
CA PHE A 702 -29.35 -7.19 -9.29
C PHE A 702 -28.99 -7.78 -10.66
N ARG A 703 -29.75 -7.44 -11.70
CA ARG A 703 -29.53 -7.96 -13.05
C ARG A 703 -28.18 -7.53 -13.62
N LEU A 704 -27.76 -6.28 -13.41
CA LEU A 704 -26.47 -5.77 -13.86
C LEU A 704 -25.32 -6.48 -13.13
N ILE A 705 -25.41 -6.60 -11.80
CA ILE A 705 -24.36 -7.20 -10.95
C ILE A 705 -24.25 -8.71 -11.15
N ALA A 706 -25.37 -9.43 -11.24
CA ALA A 706 -25.37 -10.87 -11.44
C ALA A 706 -25.02 -11.27 -12.89
N GLY A 707 -25.30 -10.40 -13.86
CA GLY A 707 -24.96 -10.59 -15.26
C GLY A 707 -25.35 -11.99 -15.79
N PRO A 708 -24.47 -12.67 -16.56
CA PRO A 708 -24.72 -14.02 -17.07
C PRO A 708 -24.69 -15.11 -15.97
N ALA A 709 -24.21 -14.79 -14.78
CA ALA A 709 -24.18 -15.72 -13.65
C ALA A 709 -25.50 -15.79 -12.88
N ARG A 710 -26.51 -14.96 -13.22
CA ARG A 710 -27.79 -14.87 -12.51
C ARG A 710 -28.42 -16.22 -12.18
N GLU A 711 -28.58 -17.10 -13.17
CA GLU A 711 -29.23 -18.40 -12.96
C GLU A 711 -28.44 -19.32 -12.02
N ALA A 712 -27.10 -19.25 -12.05
CA ALA A 712 -26.26 -19.99 -11.13
C ALA A 712 -26.33 -19.39 -9.72
N MET A 713 -26.30 -18.06 -9.61
CA MET A 713 -26.41 -17.33 -8.34
C MET A 713 -27.75 -17.57 -7.64
N LEU A 714 -28.87 -17.59 -8.37
CA LEU A 714 -30.19 -17.88 -7.82
C LEU A 714 -30.34 -19.32 -7.29
N LYS A 715 -29.46 -20.24 -7.71
CA LYS A 715 -29.42 -21.63 -7.23
C LYS A 715 -28.50 -21.82 -6.03
N THR A 716 -27.66 -20.84 -5.68
CA THR A 716 -26.78 -20.94 -4.52
C THR A 716 -27.49 -20.67 -3.21
N GLY A 717 -27.31 -21.57 -2.25
CA GLY A 717 -27.84 -21.42 -0.90
C GLY A 717 -27.02 -20.47 -0.03
N SER A 718 -25.77 -20.20 -0.43
CA SER A 718 -24.85 -19.29 0.25
C SER A 718 -23.97 -18.55 -0.76
N LEU A 719 -23.78 -17.26 -0.53
CA LEU A 719 -23.04 -16.34 -1.38
C LEU A 719 -21.95 -15.61 -0.56
N VAL A 720 -20.70 -15.78 -0.97
CA VAL A 720 -19.56 -14.99 -0.48
C VAL A 720 -19.32 -13.86 -1.46
N VAL A 721 -19.26 -12.63 -0.96
CA VAL A 721 -19.14 -11.41 -1.77
C VAL A 721 -17.85 -10.68 -1.41
N ASP A 722 -17.03 -10.40 -2.42
CA ASP A 722 -15.89 -9.49 -2.39
C ASP A 722 -16.33 -8.20 -3.11
N PRO A 723 -16.85 -7.21 -2.36
CA PRO A 723 -17.59 -6.09 -2.91
C PRO A 723 -16.67 -5.05 -3.54
N ALA A 724 -17.17 -4.39 -4.58
CA ALA A 724 -16.60 -3.18 -5.15
C ALA A 724 -17.73 -2.31 -5.71
N GLY A 725 -17.45 -1.03 -5.93
CA GLY A 725 -18.42 -0.09 -6.49
C GLY A 725 -19.70 0.03 -5.64
N PRO A 726 -20.90 -0.10 -6.23
CA PRO A 726 -22.17 0.01 -5.50
C PRO A 726 -22.28 -0.84 -4.23
N LEU A 727 -21.71 -2.05 -4.23
CA LEU A 727 -21.83 -2.98 -3.10
C LEU A 727 -21.03 -2.54 -1.86
N THR A 728 -20.21 -1.50 -1.99
CA THR A 728 -19.52 -0.90 -0.84
C THR A 728 -20.46 -0.09 0.06
N MET A 729 -21.60 0.38 -0.47
CA MET A 729 -22.58 1.18 0.29
C MET A 729 -23.97 0.53 0.34
N LEU A 730 -24.21 -0.51 -0.47
CA LEU A 730 -25.49 -1.18 -0.57
C LEU A 730 -25.30 -2.71 -0.38
N PRO A 731 -25.94 -3.33 0.63
CA PRO A 731 -25.85 -4.77 0.81
C PRO A 731 -26.51 -5.49 -0.36
N ILE A 732 -25.80 -6.47 -0.96
CA ILE A 732 -26.35 -7.24 -2.08
C ILE A 732 -27.65 -7.98 -1.71
N GLY A 733 -27.85 -8.27 -0.41
CA GLY A 733 -29.03 -8.92 0.11
C GLY A 733 -30.32 -8.12 -0.04
N ALA A 734 -30.22 -6.79 -0.09
CA ALA A 734 -31.34 -5.89 -0.36
C ALA A 734 -31.80 -5.93 -1.82
N LEU A 735 -30.97 -6.42 -2.74
CA LEU A 735 -31.32 -6.45 -4.16
C LEU A 735 -32.46 -7.42 -4.45
N VAL A 736 -33.28 -7.08 -5.45
CA VAL A 736 -34.52 -7.78 -5.77
C VAL A 736 -34.30 -8.76 -6.93
N THR A 737 -34.55 -10.05 -6.70
CA THR A 737 -34.26 -11.11 -7.68
C THR A 737 -35.31 -11.24 -8.78
N ASP A 738 -36.54 -10.82 -8.49
CA ASP A 738 -37.71 -10.85 -9.36
C ASP A 738 -38.65 -9.66 -9.04
N TYR A 739 -39.16 -9.00 -10.07
CA TYR A 739 -39.96 -7.78 -9.95
C TYR A 739 -40.99 -7.68 -11.08
N ASP A 740 -42.26 -7.52 -10.72
CA ASP A 740 -43.35 -7.24 -11.66
C ASP A 740 -43.89 -5.83 -11.44
N PRO A 741 -43.65 -4.87 -12.36
CA PRO A 741 -44.13 -3.49 -12.22
C PRO A 741 -45.66 -3.36 -12.26
N LYS A 742 -46.41 -4.43 -12.57
CA LYS A 742 -47.88 -4.43 -12.58
C LYS A 742 -48.49 -4.78 -11.24
N VAL A 743 -47.71 -5.32 -10.29
CA VAL A 743 -48.18 -5.59 -8.95
C VAL A 743 -48.33 -4.26 -8.22
N VAL A 744 -49.56 -3.91 -7.86
CA VAL A 744 -49.87 -2.71 -7.07
C VAL A 744 -50.09 -3.15 -5.63
N HIS A 745 -49.28 -2.61 -4.72
CA HIS A 745 -49.45 -2.82 -3.28
C HIS A 745 -50.41 -1.76 -2.73
N GLU A 746 -51.35 -2.17 -1.87
CA GLU A 746 -52.26 -1.24 -1.18
C GLU A 746 -51.50 -0.33 -0.22
N ASP A 747 -50.53 -0.89 0.50
CA ASP A 747 -49.56 -0.14 1.30
C ASP A 747 -48.25 0.00 0.53
N PRO A 748 -47.81 1.22 0.18
CA PRO A 748 -46.53 1.45 -0.50
C PRO A 748 -45.30 1.10 0.36
N PHE A 749 -45.48 0.76 1.64
CA PHE A 749 -44.42 0.30 2.54
C PHE A 749 -44.44 -1.22 2.82
N ASP A 750 -45.39 -1.97 2.25
CA ASP A 750 -45.42 -3.43 2.39
C ASP A 750 -44.59 -4.12 1.28
N PHE A 751 -43.42 -4.61 1.69
CA PHE A 751 -42.49 -5.37 0.86
C PHE A 751 -42.48 -6.86 1.20
N SER A 752 -43.47 -7.37 1.94
CA SER A 752 -43.48 -8.76 2.46
C SER A 752 -43.49 -9.85 1.39
N GLN A 753 -43.95 -9.50 0.18
CA GLN A 753 -43.93 -10.37 -1.00
C GLN A 753 -42.76 -10.08 -1.97
N THR A 754 -41.87 -9.14 -1.63
CA THR A 754 -40.73 -8.78 -2.48
C THR A 754 -39.68 -9.89 -2.49
N ALA A 755 -39.18 -10.24 -3.68
CA ALA A 755 -38.23 -11.33 -3.86
C ALA A 755 -36.78 -10.91 -3.55
N PHE A 756 -36.51 -10.47 -2.32
CA PHE A 756 -35.17 -10.10 -1.86
C PHE A 756 -34.17 -11.25 -1.97
N LEU A 757 -32.92 -10.96 -2.34
CA LEU A 757 -31.86 -11.97 -2.44
C LEU A 757 -31.57 -12.63 -1.07
N ALA A 758 -31.49 -11.84 0.00
CA ALA A 758 -31.27 -12.34 1.36
C ALA A 758 -32.38 -13.30 1.83
N ALA A 759 -33.59 -13.23 1.27
CA ALA A 759 -34.65 -14.16 1.58
C ALA A 759 -34.36 -15.59 1.06
N LYS A 760 -33.45 -15.79 0.11
CA LYS A 760 -33.18 -17.12 -0.50
C LYS A 760 -31.78 -17.65 -0.21
N THR A 761 -30.80 -16.77 -0.01
CA THR A 761 -29.39 -17.15 0.11
C THR A 761 -28.78 -16.54 1.37
N THR A 762 -27.88 -17.25 2.05
CA THR A 762 -27.07 -16.66 3.12
C THR A 762 -25.97 -15.81 2.49
N ILE A 763 -25.64 -14.67 3.09
CA ILE A 763 -24.68 -13.72 2.50
C ILE A 763 -23.57 -13.47 3.51
N SER A 764 -22.32 -13.51 3.04
CA SER A 764 -21.15 -13.05 3.78
C SER A 764 -20.18 -12.29 2.91
N THR A 765 -19.46 -11.37 3.53
CA THR A 765 -18.49 -10.51 2.88
C THR A 765 -17.06 -11.02 3.13
N ALA A 766 -16.25 -11.04 2.08
CA ALA A 766 -14.82 -11.28 2.14
C ALA A 766 -14.07 -9.99 1.80
N LEU A 767 -13.02 -9.69 2.56
CA LEU A 767 -12.17 -8.50 2.32
C LEU A 767 -11.28 -8.63 1.07
N SER A 768 -11.02 -9.86 0.62
CA SER A 768 -10.20 -10.20 -0.54
C SER A 768 -10.33 -11.71 -0.83
N PRO A 769 -9.86 -12.20 -1.99
CA PRO A 769 -9.78 -13.63 -2.25
C PRO A 769 -8.97 -14.41 -1.20
N ARG A 770 -7.89 -13.80 -0.70
CA ARG A 770 -7.02 -14.46 0.27
C ARG A 770 -7.61 -14.47 1.66
N SER A 771 -8.26 -13.39 2.09
CA SER A 771 -8.92 -13.37 3.40
C SER A 771 -10.10 -14.36 3.46
N PHE A 772 -10.76 -14.64 2.33
CA PHE A 772 -11.71 -15.74 2.23
C PHE A 772 -11.03 -17.10 2.51
N LEU A 773 -9.90 -17.39 1.85
CA LEU A 773 -9.16 -18.64 2.06
C LEU A 773 -8.67 -18.77 3.50
N VAL A 774 -8.12 -17.70 4.07
CA VAL A 774 -7.65 -17.66 5.47
C VAL A 774 -8.83 -17.89 6.43
N SER A 775 -9.92 -17.13 6.29
CA SER A 775 -11.11 -17.25 7.15
C SER A 775 -11.70 -18.66 7.13
N ARG A 776 -11.70 -19.31 5.96
CA ARG A 776 -12.15 -20.70 5.79
C ARG A 776 -11.28 -21.70 6.55
N GLY A 777 -9.97 -21.46 6.59
CA GLY A 777 -9.00 -22.31 7.29
C GLY A 777 -8.97 -22.14 8.81
N LEU A 778 -9.50 -21.04 9.36
CA LEU A 778 -9.48 -20.79 10.81
C LEU A 778 -10.32 -21.85 11.56
N PRO A 779 -9.80 -22.48 12.63
CA PRO A 779 -10.58 -23.43 13.45
C PRO A 779 -11.73 -22.71 14.15
N GLN A 780 -12.73 -23.45 14.68
CA GLN A 780 -13.73 -22.86 15.57
C GLN A 780 -13.11 -22.42 16.91
N SER A 781 -13.84 -21.57 17.64
CA SER A 781 -13.49 -21.16 18.99
C SER A 781 -13.40 -22.35 19.96
N THR A 782 -12.42 -22.32 20.84
CA THR A 782 -12.27 -23.23 21.98
C THR A 782 -12.66 -22.58 23.31
N ALA A 783 -13.21 -21.36 23.25
CA ALA A 783 -13.61 -20.58 24.42
C ALA A 783 -14.72 -21.26 25.23
N ARG A 784 -14.74 -21.01 26.54
CA ARG A 784 -15.56 -21.74 27.52
C ARG A 784 -16.96 -21.16 27.68
N HIS A 785 -17.09 -19.84 27.59
CA HIS A 785 -18.32 -19.11 27.82
C HIS A 785 -19.01 -18.75 26.51
N ALA A 786 -20.34 -18.67 26.53
CA ALA A 786 -21.12 -18.45 25.32
C ALA A 786 -21.08 -16.98 24.90
N LEU A 787 -21.45 -16.05 25.79
CA LEU A 787 -21.62 -14.63 25.47
C LEU A 787 -20.96 -13.71 26.49
N LEU A 788 -20.39 -12.62 26.00
CA LEU A 788 -20.07 -11.41 26.76
C LEU A 788 -20.70 -10.19 26.07
N GLY A 789 -21.51 -9.42 26.81
CA GLY A 789 -22.18 -8.22 26.29
C GLY A 789 -21.58 -6.92 26.82
N PHE A 790 -21.52 -5.90 25.97
CA PHE A 790 -21.07 -4.54 26.26
C PHE A 790 -22.08 -3.52 25.74
N GLY A 791 -22.47 -2.52 26.53
CA GLY A 791 -23.38 -1.48 26.04
C GLY A 791 -23.92 -0.52 27.10
N ALA A 792 -24.98 0.21 26.75
CA ALA A 792 -25.59 1.22 27.62
C ALA A 792 -24.57 2.22 28.19
N HIS A 793 -23.79 2.86 27.30
CA HIS A 793 -22.81 3.87 27.68
C HIS A 793 -23.48 5.03 28.44
N ILE A 794 -22.73 5.68 29.33
CA ILE A 794 -23.16 6.88 30.03
C ILE A 794 -22.34 8.06 29.52
N PRO A 795 -22.97 9.06 28.87
CA PRO A 795 -22.27 10.26 28.46
C PRO A 795 -21.82 11.06 29.70
N PRO A 796 -20.65 11.70 29.65
CA PRO A 796 -20.12 12.43 30.79
C PRO A 796 -20.93 13.71 31.05
N VAL A 797 -21.03 14.08 32.32
CA VAL A 797 -21.62 15.36 32.73
C VAL A 797 -20.70 16.53 32.36
N GLN A 798 -21.31 17.61 31.85
CA GLN A 798 -20.58 18.85 31.61
C GLN A 798 -20.08 19.41 32.95
N ASN A 799 -18.80 19.76 33.03
CA ASN A 799 -18.22 20.32 34.23
C ASN A 799 -17.47 21.59 33.88
N ALA A 800 -18.05 22.73 34.25
CA ALA A 800 -17.49 24.06 33.98
C ALA A 800 -16.11 24.29 34.62
N SER A 801 -15.74 23.50 35.63
CA SER A 801 -14.45 23.56 36.32
C SER A 801 -13.37 22.70 35.66
N VAL A 802 -13.72 21.85 34.68
CA VAL A 802 -12.78 20.96 33.99
C VAL A 802 -12.36 21.58 32.65
N ASN A 803 -11.16 22.17 32.63
CA ASN A 803 -10.50 22.64 31.41
C ASN A 803 -9.41 21.65 30.97
N ARG A 804 -9.79 20.39 30.80
CA ARG A 804 -8.90 19.29 30.39
C ARG A 804 -9.00 19.06 28.89
N MET A 805 -7.86 18.91 28.23
CA MET A 805 -7.78 18.37 26.87
C MET A 805 -7.70 16.84 26.95
N VAL A 806 -8.46 16.16 26.11
CA VAL A 806 -8.48 14.70 25.99
C VAL A 806 -7.90 14.37 24.61
N ASP A 807 -6.89 13.51 24.57
CA ASP A 807 -6.40 12.94 23.32
C ASP A 807 -7.40 11.89 22.86
N VAL A 808 -7.97 12.07 21.67
CA VAL A 808 -8.95 11.14 21.08
C VAL A 808 -8.32 10.32 19.97
N GLY A 809 -6.98 10.28 19.91
CA GLY A 809 -6.20 9.57 18.92
C GLY A 809 -5.74 10.44 17.76
N PHE A 810 -4.76 9.91 17.03
CA PHE A 810 -4.12 10.55 15.87
C PHE A 810 -3.54 11.96 16.13
N GLY A 811 -3.11 12.22 17.38
CA GLY A 811 -2.58 13.53 17.79
C GLY A 811 -3.65 14.61 17.84
N CYS A 812 -4.93 14.21 17.92
CA CYS A 812 -6.02 15.14 18.07
C CYS A 812 -6.46 15.27 19.53
N THR A 813 -6.31 16.48 20.06
CA THR A 813 -6.80 16.81 21.39
C THR A 813 -8.10 17.60 21.30
N VAL A 814 -9.13 17.14 21.99
CA VAL A 814 -10.42 17.83 22.08
C VAL A 814 -10.71 18.20 23.52
N GLY A 815 -11.26 19.39 23.76
CA GLY A 815 -11.62 19.81 25.10
C GLY A 815 -12.68 18.90 25.70
N TYR A 816 -12.51 18.46 26.95
CA TYR A 816 -13.43 17.54 27.63
C TYR A 816 -14.90 17.97 27.53
N ASN A 817 -15.19 19.26 27.71
CA ASN A 817 -16.56 19.77 27.61
C ASN A 817 -17.14 19.70 26.19
N GLN A 818 -16.31 19.81 25.15
CA GLN A 818 -16.72 19.61 23.77
C GLN A 818 -17.00 18.13 23.50
N LEU A 819 -16.15 17.22 23.98
CA LEU A 819 -16.40 15.77 23.91
C LEU A 819 -17.65 15.36 24.65
N ALA A 820 -17.86 15.89 25.85
CA ALA A 820 -19.06 15.65 26.62
C ALA A 820 -20.31 16.12 25.86
N SER A 821 -20.21 17.24 25.11
CA SER A 821 -21.32 17.71 24.27
C SER A 821 -21.60 16.77 23.09
N ILE A 822 -20.55 16.25 22.45
CA ILE A 822 -20.67 15.33 21.32
C ILE A 822 -21.24 13.99 21.80
N SER A 823 -20.67 13.42 22.88
CA SER A 823 -21.11 12.17 23.51
C SER A 823 -22.60 12.22 23.91
N ARG A 824 -23.09 13.36 24.41
CA ARG A 824 -24.53 13.55 24.70
C ARG A 824 -25.43 13.55 23.46
N GLY A 825 -24.87 13.79 22.27
CA GLY A 825 -25.59 13.62 21.00
C GLY A 825 -25.89 12.15 20.67
N PHE A 826 -25.17 11.22 21.31
CA PHE A 826 -25.37 9.78 21.17
C PHE A 826 -26.13 9.25 22.40
N ALA A 827 -27.45 9.16 22.27
CA ALA A 827 -28.30 8.66 23.35
C ALA A 827 -27.88 7.23 23.78
N PRO A 828 -27.84 6.92 25.09
CA PRO A 828 -27.56 5.57 25.58
C PRO A 828 -28.45 4.52 24.91
N ILE A 829 -27.83 3.46 24.38
CA ILE A 829 -28.56 2.31 23.87
C ILE A 829 -28.99 1.44 25.06
N ASP A 830 -30.29 1.16 25.18
CA ASP A 830 -30.80 0.36 26.30
C ASP A 830 -30.21 -1.06 26.29
N LYS A 831 -29.98 -1.63 27.48
CA LYS A 831 -29.38 -2.97 27.62
C LYS A 831 -30.30 -4.13 27.21
N SER A 832 -31.57 -3.87 26.89
CA SER A 832 -32.57 -4.88 26.50
C SER A 832 -32.14 -5.75 25.33
N GLU A 833 -31.38 -5.22 24.38
CA GLU A 833 -30.82 -6.01 23.28
C GLU A 833 -29.87 -7.09 23.80
N LEU A 834 -28.95 -6.73 24.69
CA LEU A 834 -28.00 -7.66 25.30
C LEU A 834 -28.71 -8.71 26.18
N VAL A 835 -29.72 -8.30 26.93
CA VAL A 835 -30.55 -9.22 27.73
C VAL A 835 -31.31 -10.20 26.81
N THR A 836 -31.85 -9.71 25.70
CA THR A 836 -32.55 -10.53 24.71
C THR A 836 -31.59 -11.53 24.07
N ALA A 837 -30.37 -11.10 23.71
CA ALA A 837 -29.32 -11.96 23.18
C ALA A 837 -28.94 -13.08 24.16
N ALA A 838 -28.66 -12.74 25.42
CA ALA A 838 -28.32 -13.68 26.47
C ALA A 838 -29.42 -14.75 26.69
N GLN A 839 -30.67 -14.31 26.79
CA GLN A 839 -31.82 -15.21 26.95
C GLN A 839 -32.01 -16.13 25.73
N ALA A 840 -31.94 -15.58 24.52
CA ALA A 840 -32.12 -16.35 23.28
C ALA A 840 -30.99 -17.36 23.04
N LEU A 841 -29.77 -17.04 23.46
CA LEU A 841 -28.61 -17.95 23.39
C LEU A 841 -28.69 -19.10 24.42
N GLY A 842 -29.57 -18.97 25.41
CA GLY A 842 -29.73 -19.92 26.52
C GLY A 842 -28.67 -19.73 27.61
N ASP A 843 -28.19 -18.50 27.79
CA ASP A 843 -27.21 -18.09 28.81
C ASP A 843 -27.72 -16.81 29.52
N PRO A 844 -28.82 -16.89 30.30
CA PRO A 844 -29.44 -15.71 30.90
C PRO A 844 -28.56 -14.99 31.94
N ASP A 845 -27.55 -15.69 32.46
CA ASP A 845 -26.56 -15.18 33.42
C ASP A 845 -25.27 -14.72 32.71
N ALA A 846 -25.28 -14.60 31.38
CA ALA A 846 -24.14 -14.10 30.61
C ALA A 846 -23.66 -12.75 31.18
N PRO A 847 -22.35 -12.54 31.33
CA PRO A 847 -21.81 -11.29 31.83
C PRO A 847 -22.16 -10.13 30.89
N LEU A 848 -22.76 -9.08 31.45
CA LEU A 848 -23.08 -7.84 30.76
C LEU A 848 -22.33 -6.67 31.42
N VAL A 849 -21.41 -6.06 30.69
CA VAL A 849 -20.71 -4.85 31.13
C VAL A 849 -21.43 -3.64 30.57
N THR A 850 -22.06 -2.88 31.46
CA THR A 850 -22.95 -1.78 31.08
C THR A 850 -22.70 -0.54 31.91
N ALA A 851 -23.27 0.60 31.49
CA ALA A 851 -23.26 1.83 32.27
C ALA A 851 -21.81 2.25 32.60
N ALA A 852 -21.56 2.71 33.83
CA ALA A 852 -20.25 3.20 34.25
C ALA A 852 -19.13 2.14 34.21
N ALA A 853 -19.45 0.86 34.05
CA ALA A 853 -18.45 -0.21 33.89
C ALA A 853 -18.02 -0.41 32.43
N PHE A 854 -18.79 0.10 31.45
CA PHE A 854 -18.49 -0.02 30.03
C PHE A 854 -17.56 1.11 29.57
N THR A 855 -16.35 1.16 30.11
CA THR A 855 -15.31 2.14 29.71
C THR A 855 -14.27 1.45 28.84
N ASP A 856 -13.64 2.19 27.92
CA ASP A 856 -12.55 1.72 27.06
C ASP A 856 -11.39 1.08 27.85
N THR A 857 -10.83 1.80 28.83
CA THR A 857 -9.78 1.27 29.72
C THR A 857 -10.16 -0.01 30.44
N ALA A 858 -11.41 -0.13 30.92
CA ALA A 858 -11.90 -1.34 31.58
C ALA A 858 -11.98 -2.54 30.62
N ILE A 859 -12.26 -2.32 29.33
CA ILE A 859 -12.28 -3.38 28.31
C ILE A 859 -10.86 -3.83 27.99
N GLU A 860 -9.94 -2.89 27.80
CA GLU A 860 -8.52 -3.18 27.52
C GLU A 860 -7.84 -3.97 28.64
N GLN A 861 -8.21 -3.71 29.89
CA GLN A 861 -7.64 -4.39 31.05
C GLN A 861 -8.21 -5.80 31.28
N ARG A 862 -9.17 -6.26 30.47
CA ARG A 862 -9.76 -7.60 30.63
C ARG A 862 -8.85 -8.68 30.09
N GLY A 863 -8.41 -9.57 30.99
CA GLY A 863 -7.69 -10.79 30.62
C GLY A 863 -8.59 -11.96 30.17
N ASP A 864 -9.92 -11.84 30.27
CA ASP A 864 -10.87 -12.94 30.03
C ASP A 864 -11.57 -12.88 28.66
N LEU A 865 -11.27 -11.90 27.80
CA LEU A 865 -11.94 -11.73 26.50
C LEU A 865 -11.80 -12.97 25.57
N ALA A 866 -10.70 -13.72 25.70
CA ALA A 866 -10.46 -14.95 24.95
C ALA A 866 -11.27 -16.15 25.47
N ASP A 867 -12.01 -16.02 26.58
CA ASP A 867 -12.84 -17.09 27.14
C ASP A 867 -14.30 -17.07 26.63
N TYR A 868 -14.66 -16.16 25.72
CA TYR A 868 -16.02 -16.06 25.15
C TYR A 868 -16.08 -16.41 23.65
N GLN A 869 -17.10 -17.17 23.27
CA GLN A 869 -17.35 -17.58 21.88
C GLN A 869 -18.08 -16.49 21.08
N VAL A 870 -18.90 -15.68 21.75
CA VAL A 870 -19.61 -14.53 21.19
C VAL A 870 -19.34 -13.30 22.05
N ILE A 871 -19.03 -12.18 21.39
CA ILE A 871 -18.90 -10.87 22.04
C ILE A 871 -19.83 -9.89 21.35
N HIS A 872 -20.69 -9.20 22.10
CA HIS A 872 -21.71 -8.30 21.57
C HIS A 872 -21.51 -6.89 22.10
N PHE A 873 -21.23 -5.94 21.20
CA PHE A 873 -21.20 -4.50 21.47
C PHE A 873 -22.51 -3.84 21.00
N ALA A 874 -23.34 -3.41 21.93
CA ALA A 874 -24.55 -2.62 21.72
C ALA A 874 -24.27 -1.16 22.10
N THR A 875 -23.62 -0.44 21.19
CA THR A 875 -23.19 0.95 21.38
C THR A 875 -23.13 1.69 20.04
N HIS A 876 -22.83 2.98 20.03
CA HIS A 876 -22.66 3.74 18.77
C HIS A 876 -21.29 3.51 18.16
N GLY A 877 -21.25 3.44 16.83
CA GLY A 877 -20.02 3.48 16.04
C GLY A 877 -19.80 4.89 15.51
N LEU A 878 -18.56 5.33 15.53
CA LEU A 878 -18.14 6.62 14.99
C LEU A 878 -17.26 6.41 13.78
N GLN A 879 -17.52 7.20 12.75
CA GLN A 879 -16.63 7.32 11.61
C GLN A 879 -15.44 8.21 11.95
N GLU A 880 -14.41 8.10 11.12
CA GLU A 880 -13.29 9.03 11.17
C GLU A 880 -13.75 10.48 11.05
N GLY A 881 -13.17 11.35 11.88
CA GLY A 881 -13.44 12.79 11.86
C GLY A 881 -14.70 13.25 12.60
N GLN A 882 -15.49 12.33 13.18
CA GLN A 882 -16.77 12.67 13.82
C GLN A 882 -16.67 13.11 15.29
N TRP A 883 -15.53 12.92 15.97
CA TRP A 883 -15.41 13.17 17.41
C TRP A 883 -14.80 14.55 17.75
N GLY A 884 -15.36 15.61 17.17
CA GLY A 884 -14.98 17.00 17.49
C GLY A 884 -13.66 17.47 16.86
N CYS A 885 -13.08 16.62 16.03
CA CYS A 885 -11.87 16.83 15.30
C CYS A 885 -11.92 16.08 13.98
N ASN A 886 -11.59 16.75 12.88
CA ASN A 886 -11.55 16.14 11.56
C ASN A 886 -10.58 14.96 11.48
N LYS A 887 -9.58 14.86 12.37
CA LYS A 887 -8.58 13.78 12.42
C LYS A 887 -8.86 12.64 13.40
N SER A 888 -10.02 12.60 14.05
CA SER A 888 -10.33 11.52 15.01
C SER A 888 -10.42 10.12 14.33
N PRO A 889 -9.91 9.04 14.97
CA PRO A 889 -10.03 7.66 14.49
C PRO A 889 -11.47 7.15 14.47
N PRO A 890 -11.76 6.05 13.75
CA PRO A 890 -13.01 5.34 13.94
C PRO A 890 -12.97 4.61 15.28
N ALA A 891 -14.08 4.67 16.02
CA ALA A 891 -14.17 4.16 17.39
C ALA A 891 -15.59 3.68 17.73
N LEU A 892 -15.71 2.82 18.73
CA LEU A 892 -16.97 2.58 19.42
C LEU A 892 -17.11 3.57 20.58
N VAL A 893 -18.31 4.09 20.80
CA VAL A 893 -18.58 4.93 21.97
C VAL A 893 -18.61 4.06 23.23
N THR A 894 -17.93 4.48 24.28
CA THR A 894 -17.96 3.86 25.61
C THR A 894 -18.39 4.90 26.64
N SER A 895 -18.56 4.47 27.89
CA SER A 895 -18.67 5.38 29.02
C SER A 895 -17.31 6.00 29.32
N PHE A 896 -17.32 7.24 29.80
CA PHE A 896 -16.12 7.87 30.33
C PHE A 896 -15.77 7.26 31.69
N GLY A 897 -14.51 6.88 31.85
CA GLY A 897 -13.97 6.27 33.06
C GLY A 897 -13.03 7.18 33.83
N ASP A 898 -11.90 6.61 34.23
CA ASP A 898 -10.83 7.30 34.95
C ASP A 898 -10.10 8.35 34.08
N ALA A 899 -9.01 8.91 34.59
CA ALA A 899 -8.27 9.93 33.85
C ALA A 899 -7.71 9.43 32.50
N GLY A 900 -7.56 8.12 32.31
CA GLY A 900 -7.09 7.50 31.08
C GLY A 900 -8.20 7.22 30.05
N SER A 901 -9.46 7.10 30.49
CA SER A 901 -10.59 6.81 29.60
C SER A 901 -11.11 8.08 28.91
N ASP A 902 -11.18 8.00 27.58
CA ASP A 902 -11.64 9.08 26.70
C ASP A 902 -13.07 8.84 26.18
N GLY A 903 -13.70 7.74 26.58
CA GLY A 903 -15.04 7.36 26.16
C GLY A 903 -15.09 6.79 24.74
N LEU A 904 -13.95 6.39 24.18
CA LEU A 904 -13.82 5.80 22.87
C LEU A 904 -13.03 4.49 22.94
N LEU A 905 -13.55 3.45 22.31
CA LEU A 905 -12.78 2.25 22.02
C LEU A 905 -12.36 2.29 20.54
N SER A 906 -11.16 2.81 20.31
CA SER A 906 -10.57 3.10 19.00
C SER A 906 -10.14 1.83 18.25
N PHE A 907 -9.93 1.97 16.94
CA PHE A 907 -9.33 0.90 16.13
C PHE A 907 -8.05 0.31 16.71
N SER A 908 -7.15 1.15 17.21
CA SER A 908 -5.86 0.74 17.79
C SER A 908 -6.04 -0.11 19.04
N GLU A 909 -6.94 0.30 19.95
CA GLU A 909 -7.22 -0.42 21.18
C GLU A 909 -7.90 -1.76 20.88
N ILE A 910 -8.91 -1.76 19.99
CA ILE A 910 -9.60 -2.99 19.58
C ILE A 910 -8.62 -4.00 18.98
N ALA A 911 -7.73 -3.55 18.10
CA ALA A 911 -6.77 -4.45 17.43
C ALA A 911 -5.76 -5.09 18.39
N GLN A 912 -5.58 -4.53 19.59
CA GLN A 912 -4.73 -5.08 20.66
C GLN A 912 -5.47 -6.07 21.57
N LEU A 913 -6.80 -6.16 21.49
CA LEU A 913 -7.58 -7.12 22.27
C LEU A 913 -7.33 -8.56 21.81
N HIS A 914 -7.58 -9.50 22.72
CA HIS A 914 -7.39 -10.94 22.48
C HIS A 914 -8.72 -11.67 22.50
N PHE A 915 -9.26 -11.95 21.33
CA PHE A 915 -10.45 -12.78 21.20
C PHE A 915 -10.10 -14.21 20.80
N ASN A 916 -10.94 -15.11 21.27
CA ASN A 916 -11.10 -16.44 20.70
C ASN A 916 -12.57 -16.60 20.31
N ALA A 917 -13.18 -15.59 19.69
CA ALA A 917 -14.61 -15.60 19.38
C ALA A 917 -14.89 -16.23 18.01
N ASN A 918 -15.99 -16.99 17.91
CA ASN A 918 -16.61 -17.36 16.63
C ASN A 918 -17.27 -16.13 15.98
N LEU A 919 -17.87 -15.26 16.79
CA LEU A 919 -18.61 -14.09 16.32
C LEU A 919 -18.40 -12.89 17.24
N VAL A 920 -18.09 -11.74 16.66
CA VAL A 920 -18.31 -10.44 17.30
C VAL A 920 -19.54 -9.79 16.66
N VAL A 921 -20.45 -9.26 17.46
CA VAL A 921 -21.61 -8.50 16.99
C VAL A 921 -21.43 -7.03 17.32
N LEU A 922 -21.45 -6.19 16.29
CA LEU A 922 -21.41 -4.74 16.37
C LEU A 922 -22.79 -4.19 16.01
N SER A 923 -23.63 -3.99 17.03
CA SER A 923 -24.86 -3.21 16.88
C SER A 923 -24.53 -1.72 16.99
N ALA A 924 -23.63 -1.27 16.12
CA ALA A 924 -23.01 0.04 16.15
C ALA A 924 -23.12 0.74 14.81
N CYS A 925 -23.65 1.96 14.83
CA CYS A 925 -23.95 2.77 13.65
C CYS A 925 -22.80 2.82 12.65
N ASP A 926 -23.13 2.71 11.36
CA ASP A 926 -22.28 3.13 10.23
C ASP A 926 -20.84 2.57 10.21
N THR A 927 -20.64 1.37 10.72
CA THR A 927 -19.35 0.66 10.73
C THR A 927 -18.77 0.39 9.32
N ILE A 928 -19.54 0.67 8.26
CA ILE A 928 -19.19 0.48 6.84
C ILE A 928 -18.58 1.72 6.18
N SER A 929 -18.79 2.93 6.73
CA SER A 929 -18.27 4.16 6.10
C SER A 929 -16.75 4.18 6.21
N GLY A 930 -16.08 3.93 5.08
CA GLY A 930 -14.63 4.05 5.01
C GLY A 930 -14.14 5.49 5.17
N VAL A 931 -12.82 5.64 5.30
CA VAL A 931 -12.16 6.95 5.30
C VAL A 931 -12.57 7.72 4.05
N ARG A 932 -13.47 8.69 4.19
CA ARG A 932 -13.90 9.53 3.06
C ARG A 932 -12.86 10.58 2.70
N ASP A 933 -11.96 10.89 3.63
CA ASP A 933 -11.00 11.98 3.50
C ASP A 933 -9.55 11.44 3.48
N GLN A 934 -8.91 11.57 2.32
CA GLN A 934 -7.55 11.09 2.06
C GLN A 934 -6.49 11.76 2.96
N SER A 935 -6.76 12.96 3.47
CA SER A 935 -5.88 13.65 4.42
C SER A 935 -5.87 12.93 5.79
N LEU A 936 -6.97 12.28 6.16
CA LEU A 936 -7.11 11.53 7.41
C LEU A 936 -6.46 10.16 7.32
N ALA A 937 -6.49 9.52 6.14
CA ALA A 937 -5.75 8.28 5.91
C ALA A 937 -4.25 8.44 6.23
N ARG A 938 -3.63 9.56 5.85
CA ARG A 938 -2.22 9.86 6.21
C ARG A 938 -2.04 10.09 7.70
N ALA A 939 -2.90 10.91 8.30
CA ALA A 939 -2.86 11.23 9.72
C ALA A 939 -3.09 10.00 10.63
N SER A 940 -3.83 9.00 10.14
CA SER A 940 -4.08 7.72 10.83
C SER A 940 -2.97 6.67 10.63
N GLY A 941 -1.90 7.01 9.90
CA GLY A 941 -0.80 6.10 9.60
C GLY A 941 -1.06 5.15 8.43
N GLN A 942 -2.07 5.41 7.59
CA GLN A 942 -2.30 4.66 6.35
C GLN A 942 -1.42 5.22 5.21
N GLU A 943 -0.70 4.32 4.55
CA GLU A 943 0.20 4.68 3.44
C GLU A 943 -0.42 4.48 2.05
N GLU A 944 -1.64 3.94 1.97
CA GLU A 944 -2.34 3.62 0.71
C GLU A 944 -3.70 4.33 0.66
N SER A 945 -4.02 4.94 -0.49
CA SER A 945 -5.33 5.56 -0.72
C SER A 945 -6.34 4.51 -1.21
N GLY A 946 -7.49 4.41 -0.55
CA GLY A 946 -8.54 3.48 -0.95
C GLY A 946 -9.74 3.52 0.00
N THR A 947 -10.93 3.19 -0.50
CA THR A 947 -12.12 3.05 0.34
C THR A 947 -11.94 1.84 1.23
N THR A 948 -11.57 2.10 2.48
CA THR A 948 -11.50 1.11 3.55
C THR A 948 -12.91 0.82 3.99
N LEU A 949 -13.64 -0.02 3.25
CA LEU A 949 -14.61 -0.87 3.93
C LEU A 949 -13.89 -1.40 5.17
N GLU A 950 -14.41 -0.99 6.33
CA GLU A 950 -14.21 -1.62 7.62
C GLU A 950 -12.94 -1.24 8.40
N GLY A 951 -12.81 0.01 8.85
CA GLY A 951 -11.88 0.32 9.95
C GLY A 951 -12.16 -0.59 11.17
N LEU A 952 -13.35 -0.47 11.76
CA LEU A 952 -13.68 -1.20 12.99
C LEU A 952 -13.77 -2.73 12.82
N VAL A 953 -14.44 -3.24 11.78
CA VAL A 953 -14.55 -4.70 11.59
C VAL A 953 -13.17 -5.35 11.41
N ARG A 954 -12.23 -4.69 10.71
CA ARG A 954 -10.84 -5.19 10.61
C ARG A 954 -10.13 -5.23 11.97
N ALA A 955 -10.42 -4.30 12.88
CA ALA A 955 -9.85 -4.33 14.23
C ALA A 955 -10.27 -5.59 14.98
N PHE A 956 -11.56 -5.95 14.91
CA PHE A 956 -12.08 -7.16 15.55
C PHE A 956 -11.53 -8.44 14.90
N LEU A 957 -11.41 -8.47 13.57
CA LEU A 957 -10.77 -9.59 12.87
C LEU A 957 -9.28 -9.72 13.24
N ALA A 958 -8.58 -8.58 13.44
CA ALA A 958 -7.19 -8.53 13.91
C ALA A 958 -7.06 -9.01 15.37
N ALA A 959 -8.04 -8.68 16.19
CA ALA A 959 -8.20 -9.21 17.54
C ALA A 959 -8.61 -10.70 17.57
N ASN A 960 -8.64 -11.39 16.41
CA ASN A 960 -8.93 -12.82 16.24
C ASN A 960 -10.41 -13.21 16.46
N ALA A 961 -11.32 -12.30 16.13
CA ALA A 961 -12.68 -12.69 15.78
C ALA A 961 -12.68 -13.46 14.44
N ARG A 962 -13.34 -14.61 14.40
CA ARG A 962 -13.45 -15.43 13.17
C ARG A 962 -14.45 -14.86 12.17
N SER A 963 -15.47 -14.18 12.68
CA SER A 963 -16.47 -13.46 11.92
C SER A 963 -16.98 -12.27 12.73
N VAL A 964 -17.40 -11.22 12.03
CA VAL A 964 -17.98 -10.02 12.63
C VAL A 964 -19.31 -9.74 11.96
N MET A 965 -20.38 -9.61 12.75
CA MET A 965 -21.64 -9.05 12.29
C MET A 965 -21.63 -7.55 12.54
N ALA A 966 -21.93 -6.77 11.52
CA ALA A 966 -21.88 -5.31 11.56
C ALA A 966 -23.08 -4.72 10.81
N THR A 967 -23.26 -3.39 10.88
CA THR A 967 -24.38 -2.70 10.25
C THR A 967 -23.96 -1.63 9.24
N TYR A 968 -24.58 -1.63 8.06
CA TYR A 968 -24.35 -0.62 7.00
C TYR A 968 -24.88 0.78 7.38
N TRP A 969 -25.89 0.86 8.24
CA TRP A 969 -26.46 2.13 8.73
C TRP A 969 -26.97 1.97 10.16
N GLN A 970 -27.35 3.09 10.77
CA GLN A 970 -27.96 3.11 12.08
C GLN A 970 -29.28 2.32 12.08
N VAL A 971 -29.40 1.41 13.05
CA VAL A 971 -30.65 0.67 13.31
C VAL A 971 -31.36 1.31 14.49
N SER A 972 -32.69 1.38 14.45
CA SER A 972 -33.50 1.83 15.58
C SER A 972 -33.34 0.87 16.78
N ALA A 973 -33.30 1.42 17.98
CA ALA A 973 -33.32 0.64 19.23
C ALA A 973 -34.78 0.25 19.61
N GLU A 974 -35.55 -0.18 18.61
CA GLU A 974 -36.97 -0.48 18.73
C GLU A 974 -37.23 -2.01 18.69
N GLN A 975 -38.51 -2.39 18.66
CA GLN A 975 -38.97 -3.79 18.81
C GLN A 975 -38.38 -4.72 17.73
N GLU A 976 -38.22 -4.24 16.51
CA GLU A 976 -37.71 -5.02 15.37
C GLU A 976 -36.24 -5.42 15.52
N SER A 977 -35.39 -4.55 16.08
CA SER A 977 -34.00 -4.92 16.39
C SER A 977 -33.96 -6.05 17.42
N GLN A 978 -34.80 -5.96 18.47
CA GLN A 978 -34.91 -7.02 19.46
C GLN A 978 -35.45 -8.33 18.87
N ASP A 979 -36.43 -8.26 17.96
CA ASP A 979 -37.00 -9.43 17.30
C ASP A 979 -35.98 -10.11 16.38
N LEU A 980 -35.18 -9.32 15.66
CA LEU A 980 -34.05 -9.81 14.86
C LEU A 980 -33.02 -10.49 15.76
N MET A 981 -32.57 -9.85 16.84
CA MET A 981 -31.58 -10.42 17.75
C MET A 981 -32.09 -11.69 18.44
N ARG A 982 -33.35 -11.72 18.86
CA ARG A 982 -33.98 -12.91 19.46
C ARG A 982 -33.97 -14.08 18.50
N THR A 983 -34.33 -13.85 17.23
CA THR A 983 -34.35 -14.89 16.20
C THR A 983 -32.93 -15.34 15.85
N PHE A 984 -32.01 -14.40 15.70
CA PHE A 984 -30.60 -14.64 15.38
C PHE A 984 -29.92 -15.52 16.44
N TYR A 985 -29.95 -15.09 17.71
CA TYR A 985 -29.33 -15.83 18.81
C TYR A 985 -30.07 -17.13 19.16
N GLY A 986 -31.40 -17.17 18.99
CA GLY A 986 -32.19 -18.39 19.19
C GLY A 986 -31.80 -19.53 18.22
N ALA A 987 -31.23 -19.19 17.07
CA ALA A 987 -30.74 -20.16 16.07
C ALA A 987 -29.27 -20.57 16.27
N ALA A 988 -28.54 -19.97 17.22
CA ALA A 988 -27.09 -20.12 17.41
C ALA A 988 -26.58 -21.56 17.57
N ARG A 989 -27.43 -22.46 18.09
CA ARG A 989 -27.09 -23.88 18.33
C ARG A 989 -27.51 -24.82 17.21
N THR A 990 -28.41 -24.40 16.33
CA THR A 990 -29.03 -25.25 15.30
C THR A 990 -28.67 -24.83 13.88
N GLN A 991 -28.19 -23.60 13.71
CA GLN A 991 -27.87 -23.01 12.43
C GLN A 991 -26.48 -22.38 12.44
N THR A 992 -25.87 -22.32 11.26
CA THR A 992 -24.66 -21.50 11.03
C THR A 992 -24.98 -20.01 11.21
N ILE A 993 -23.95 -19.19 11.44
CA ILE A 993 -24.09 -17.73 11.62
C ILE A 993 -24.89 -17.11 10.47
N GLY A 994 -24.57 -17.47 9.22
CA GLY A 994 -25.26 -16.96 8.03
C GLY A 994 -26.71 -17.42 7.92
N GLN A 995 -27.01 -18.68 8.29
CA GLN A 995 -28.38 -19.20 8.31
C GLN A 995 -29.22 -18.52 9.40
N ALA A 996 -28.63 -18.28 10.57
CA ALA A 996 -29.28 -17.58 11.67
C ALA A 996 -29.63 -16.14 11.28
N LEU A 997 -28.69 -15.40 10.66
CA LEU A 997 -28.95 -14.04 10.21
C LEU A 997 -30.04 -14.02 9.14
N ARG A 998 -29.96 -14.92 8.16
CA ARG A 998 -31.00 -15.06 7.14
C ARG A 998 -32.38 -15.34 7.76
N SER A 999 -32.47 -16.24 8.72
CA SER A 999 -33.73 -16.57 9.39
C SER A 999 -34.32 -15.34 10.11
N ALA A 1000 -33.47 -14.54 10.76
CA ALA A 1000 -33.87 -13.31 11.44
C ALA A 1000 -34.26 -12.19 10.47
N GLN A 1001 -33.57 -12.05 9.34
CA GLN A 1001 -33.95 -11.11 8.29
C GLN A 1001 -35.29 -11.52 7.65
N GLN A 1002 -35.49 -12.81 7.40
CA GLN A 1002 -36.74 -13.35 6.85
C GLN A 1002 -37.94 -13.13 7.78
N SER A 1003 -37.75 -13.20 9.10
CA SER A 1003 -38.86 -12.94 10.03
C SER A 1003 -39.35 -11.50 9.93
N LEU A 1004 -38.44 -10.52 9.81
CA LEU A 1004 -38.81 -9.12 9.60
C LEU A 1004 -39.37 -8.87 8.21
N MET A 1005 -38.78 -9.47 7.16
CA MET A 1005 -39.28 -9.35 5.78
C MET A 1005 -40.75 -9.77 5.68
N ARG A 1006 -41.17 -10.82 6.40
CA ARG A 1006 -42.54 -11.36 6.31
C ARG A 1006 -43.58 -10.55 7.07
N ASP A 1007 -43.15 -9.66 7.95
CA ASP A 1007 -44.04 -8.73 8.65
C ASP A 1007 -44.19 -7.46 7.81
N PRO A 1008 -45.39 -7.13 7.27
CA PRO A 1008 -45.60 -5.91 6.50
C PRO A 1008 -45.03 -4.66 7.17
N LYS A 1009 -45.12 -4.56 8.51
CA LYS A 1009 -44.62 -3.42 9.30
C LYS A 1009 -43.10 -3.25 9.20
N TYR A 1010 -42.35 -4.34 9.09
CA TYR A 1010 -40.88 -4.37 9.11
C TYR A 1010 -40.26 -4.87 7.81
N SER A 1011 -41.09 -5.05 6.77
CA SER A 1011 -40.70 -5.60 5.48
C SER A 1011 -39.74 -4.70 4.70
N HIS A 1012 -39.76 -3.39 4.97
CA HIS A 1012 -38.86 -2.41 4.37
C HIS A 1012 -37.37 -2.73 4.68
N PRO A 1013 -36.45 -2.71 3.68
CA PRO A 1013 -35.04 -3.06 3.88
C PRO A 1013 -34.30 -2.28 4.97
N PHE A 1014 -34.78 -1.08 5.30
CA PHE A 1014 -34.25 -0.27 6.42
C PHE A 1014 -34.09 -1.08 7.71
N TYR A 1015 -35.04 -1.96 8.03
CA TYR A 1015 -35.06 -2.67 9.32
C TYR A 1015 -34.16 -3.91 9.37
N TRP A 1016 -34.04 -4.65 8.26
CA TRP A 1016 -33.36 -5.96 8.24
C TRP A 1016 -32.08 -6.00 7.41
N ALA A 1017 -31.95 -5.16 6.38
CA ALA A 1017 -30.80 -5.13 5.49
C ALA A 1017 -29.52 -4.47 6.05
N PRO A 1018 -29.52 -3.65 7.14
CA PRO A 1018 -28.25 -3.10 7.62
C PRO A 1018 -27.29 -4.20 8.07
N TYR A 1019 -27.80 -5.29 8.66
CA TYR A 1019 -26.98 -6.38 9.22
C TYR A 1019 -26.29 -7.21 8.14
N PHE A 1020 -24.96 -7.33 8.23
CA PHE A 1020 -24.13 -8.16 7.35
C PHE A 1020 -23.02 -8.85 8.13
N ILE A 1021 -22.48 -9.93 7.56
CA ILE A 1021 -21.39 -10.72 8.17
C ILE A 1021 -20.13 -10.57 7.33
N VAL A 1022 -19.01 -10.32 7.99
CA VAL A 1022 -17.66 -10.40 7.41
C VAL A 1022 -16.94 -11.61 7.98
N GLY A 1023 -16.33 -12.41 7.10
CA GLY A 1023 -15.69 -13.68 7.45
C GLY A 1023 -16.56 -14.91 7.13
N ASP A 1024 -16.22 -16.05 7.72
CA ASP A 1024 -16.86 -17.33 7.44
C ASP A 1024 -18.22 -17.50 8.16
N SER A 1025 -19.29 -17.10 7.47
CA SER A 1025 -20.68 -17.27 7.94
C SER A 1025 -21.17 -18.72 8.06
N THR A 1026 -20.40 -19.70 7.57
CA THR A 1026 -20.80 -21.12 7.61
C THR A 1026 -20.37 -21.84 8.88
N LYS A 1027 -19.71 -21.12 9.80
CA LYS A 1027 -19.41 -21.60 11.16
C LYS A 1027 -20.63 -21.43 12.06
N MET A 1028 -20.66 -22.19 13.15
CA MET A 1028 -21.65 -22.00 14.22
C MET A 1028 -21.24 -20.82 15.10
N MET A 1029 -22.21 -20.12 15.70
CA MET A 1029 -21.92 -19.13 16.76
C MET A 1029 -21.30 -19.80 17.98
N LEU A 1030 -21.86 -20.95 18.36
CA LEU A 1030 -21.36 -21.76 19.46
C LEU A 1030 -20.73 -23.05 18.93
N SER A 1031 -19.47 -23.26 19.30
CA SER A 1031 -18.76 -24.52 19.16
C SER A 1031 -19.47 -25.60 19.98
N ALA A 1032 -19.55 -26.83 19.46
CA ALA A 1032 -20.21 -27.93 20.15
C ALA A 1032 -19.45 -28.33 21.43
N GLY A 1033 -19.96 -27.92 22.61
CA GLY A 1033 -19.60 -28.45 23.94
C GLY A 1033 -20.67 -29.43 24.46
N PRO A 1034 -20.37 -30.30 25.46
CA PRO A 1034 -21.19 -31.47 25.79
C PRO A 1034 -22.63 -31.06 26.10
N LYS A 1035 -23.60 -31.80 25.53
CA LYS A 1035 -25.03 -31.61 25.76
C LYS A 1035 -25.28 -31.36 27.25
N ALA A 1036 -25.84 -30.20 27.58
CA ALA A 1036 -26.43 -29.99 28.89
C ALA A 1036 -27.39 -31.16 29.18
N PRO A 1037 -27.32 -31.78 30.37
CA PRO A 1037 -28.22 -32.88 30.68
C PRO A 1037 -29.64 -32.32 30.59
N VAL A 1038 -30.45 -32.97 29.76
CA VAL A 1038 -31.89 -32.71 29.69
C VAL A 1038 -32.43 -32.92 31.09
N VAL A 1039 -32.73 -31.83 31.80
CA VAL A 1039 -33.49 -31.91 33.04
C VAL A 1039 -34.88 -32.38 32.63
N ALA A 1040 -35.10 -33.68 32.78
CA ALA A 1040 -36.41 -34.27 32.64
C ALA A 1040 -37.32 -33.58 33.65
N ARG A 1041 -38.29 -32.79 33.15
CA ARG A 1041 -39.42 -32.31 33.94
C ARG A 1041 -40.10 -33.55 34.56
N ARG A 1042 -40.11 -33.62 35.89
CA ARG A 1042 -41.06 -34.45 36.63
C ARG A 1042 -42.29 -33.61 36.95
#